data_AF-A0A969HNK9-F1
#
_entry.id   AF-A0A969HNK9-F1
#
_cell.length_a   1.000
_cell.length_b   1.000
_cell.length_c   1.000
_cell.angle_alpha   90.00
_cell.angle_beta   90.00
_cell.angle_gamma   90.00
#
_symmetry.space_group_name_H-M   'P 1'
#
loop_
_entity.id
_entity.type
_entity.pdbx_description
1 polymer ?
#
loop_
_entity_poly.entity_id
_entity_poly.type
_entity_poly.pdbx_seq_one_letter_code
_entity_poly.pdbx_strand_id
1 'polypeptide(L)'
;MAHDEAALIFVQPEDDIPSLREKLREARGQTVELLVPDTTRLLQKPANWTPLLRVAERENIHLLLISSDELTLAAARQHNIETFLVEDGQVVAPSMPANTRTRRRSYTDAQLSPLLIAATRDRPAHTGSTTVPPSAVPADTSDRDMDFMAELDSLSDEMPTQRNRAVPPPYPATSADDEMVAQFDELDAAFGDLDATPAPPRAAPRRIRPEDIELTDDEKARASSVKGRPSSSRPRSFEPVAAPSTARTRTADLQTEPRNGSTNLLRGVLIALVVLVLVGLVLFWLFSGQLFGPGAVVTVVLPASPTESVPIEDEPIFIAVNSTANSEQAVVAQQVVVDTTFSATGQVTDQTLAPTTFASGIVTVYSQGGQPLFFPQGTEFVATNAQGQPVIFTADSDFSIPAAATRREGAQIITTLGEAQIAVTSRIPGSAANVEGNTITQIIPPGQAAIVVNAGGTLDLLHGSLTGGGEEPVSVVKDSDVSTVLSAALTGLYNQARQELEARAAELGLSLEPTTVAPTDDVLAQGQGYTVDVQPPSGQRVDITNPAFTVAVSGQFSALATPPGQSLREQLQVAFSNKLDSEDRILWGTAPIVDNWEWDGQRLLVDGALDPTGDEPALSDTELRALRNALRGQPRAAAEAALQGFVEDGIISSYSLPTDVETLPTRDSRLEVRVLSANQQ
;
A
#
# COMPACT_ATOMS: atom_id res chain seq x y z
N MET A 1 -38.88 7.48 -17.79
CA MET A 1 -38.48 8.62 -16.93
C MET A 1 -37.78 9.65 -17.77
N ALA A 2 -37.78 10.93 -17.38
CA ALA A 2 -36.76 11.87 -17.84
C ALA A 2 -35.52 11.70 -16.95
N HIS A 3 -34.32 11.86 -17.49
CA HIS A 3 -33.13 12.00 -16.65
C HIS A 3 -33.11 13.44 -16.12
N ASP A 4 -32.92 13.61 -14.80
CA ASP A 4 -32.49 14.91 -14.29
C ASP A 4 -31.07 15.17 -14.77
N GLU A 5 -30.86 16.32 -15.40
CA GLU A 5 -29.58 16.70 -15.99
C GLU A 5 -28.66 17.25 -14.89
N ALA A 6 -27.95 16.34 -14.22
CA ALA A 6 -27.01 16.67 -13.17
C ALA A 6 -25.80 17.44 -13.73
N ALA A 7 -25.49 18.59 -13.13
CA ALA A 7 -24.43 19.46 -13.60
C ALA A 7 -23.16 19.29 -12.76
N LEU A 8 -22.12 18.68 -13.35
CA LEU A 8 -20.83 18.43 -12.71
C LEU A 8 -19.95 19.69 -12.66
N ILE A 9 -19.57 20.11 -11.45
CA ILE A 9 -18.65 21.23 -11.19
C ILE A 9 -17.33 20.68 -10.63
N PHE A 10 -16.26 20.89 -11.38
CA PHE A 10 -14.89 20.65 -10.93
C PHE A 10 -14.42 21.83 -10.07
N VAL A 11 -14.06 21.54 -8.82
CA VAL A 11 -13.40 22.48 -7.92
C VAL A 11 -11.90 22.44 -8.16
N GLN A 12 -11.29 23.62 -8.31
CA GLN A 12 -9.84 23.78 -8.50
C GLN A 12 -9.18 24.21 -7.18
N PRO A 13 -7.93 23.81 -6.88
CA PRO A 13 -7.26 24.19 -5.63
C PRO A 13 -7.10 25.70 -5.43
N GLU A 14 -7.17 26.49 -6.51
CA GLU A 14 -7.11 27.96 -6.50
C GLU A 14 -8.50 28.64 -6.46
N ASP A 15 -9.61 27.89 -6.52
CA ASP A 15 -10.95 28.46 -6.38
C ASP A 15 -11.13 29.14 -5.01
N ASP A 16 -11.88 30.24 -4.98
CA ASP A 16 -12.36 30.86 -3.75
C ASP A 16 -13.89 30.74 -3.61
N ILE A 17 -14.42 30.97 -2.40
CA ILE A 17 -15.86 30.91 -2.14
C ILE A 17 -16.68 31.86 -3.03
N PRO A 18 -16.24 33.09 -3.35
CA PRO A 18 -16.82 33.88 -4.43
C PRO A 18 -16.96 33.13 -5.77
N SER A 19 -15.87 32.51 -6.26
CA SER A 19 -15.82 31.81 -7.56
C SER A 19 -16.71 30.57 -7.59
N LEU A 20 -16.67 29.74 -6.53
CA LEU A 20 -17.57 28.58 -6.41
C LEU A 20 -19.05 29.00 -6.37
N ARG A 21 -19.37 30.13 -5.74
CA ARG A 21 -20.72 30.72 -5.71
C ARG A 21 -21.14 31.36 -7.02
N GLU A 22 -20.24 31.52 -7.99
CA GLU A 22 -20.52 31.95 -9.36
C GLU A 22 -20.74 30.72 -10.25
N LYS A 23 -19.82 29.75 -10.24
CA LYS A 23 -19.97 28.42 -10.89
C LYS A 23 -21.33 27.77 -10.55
N LEU A 24 -21.72 27.77 -9.27
CA LEU A 24 -23.02 27.24 -8.81
C LEU A 24 -24.25 27.92 -9.43
N ARG A 25 -24.18 29.20 -9.84
CA ARG A 25 -25.30 29.89 -10.51
C ARG A 25 -25.30 29.68 -12.02
N GLU A 26 -24.13 29.40 -12.60
CA GLU A 26 -24.01 29.12 -14.04
C GLU A 26 -24.49 27.71 -14.38
N ALA A 27 -24.38 26.75 -13.46
CA ALA A 27 -24.71 25.34 -13.66
C ALA A 27 -26.19 25.04 -14.01
N ARG A 28 -27.15 25.81 -13.47
CA ARG A 28 -28.61 25.78 -13.77
C ARG A 28 -29.37 24.45 -13.58
N GLY A 29 -28.72 23.32 -13.34
CA GLY A 29 -29.36 22.04 -13.05
C GLY A 29 -30.04 22.01 -11.66
N GLN A 30 -31.04 21.13 -11.50
CA GLN A 30 -31.68 20.89 -10.19
C GLN A 30 -30.76 20.12 -9.23
N THR A 31 -29.85 19.32 -9.76
CA THR A 31 -28.80 18.60 -9.02
C THR A 31 -27.44 19.05 -9.55
N VAL A 32 -26.52 19.36 -8.64
CA VAL A 32 -25.13 19.72 -8.93
C VAL A 32 -24.21 18.78 -8.17
N GLU A 33 -23.29 18.18 -8.92
CA GLU A 33 -22.24 17.32 -8.38
C GLU A 33 -20.97 18.17 -8.23
N LEU A 34 -20.47 18.34 -7.02
CA LEU A 34 -19.16 18.97 -6.78
C LEU A 34 -18.11 17.89 -6.68
N LEU A 35 -17.21 17.84 -7.67
CA LEU A 35 -16.02 17.00 -7.62
C LEU A 35 -14.86 17.82 -7.03
N VAL A 36 -14.35 17.39 -5.88
CA VAL A 36 -13.37 18.14 -5.08
C VAL A 36 -12.07 17.34 -4.94
N PRO A 37 -10.92 17.87 -5.41
CA PRO A 37 -9.62 17.25 -5.18
C PRO A 37 -9.17 17.43 -3.72
N ASP A 38 -8.48 16.43 -3.20
CA ASP A 38 -7.88 16.33 -1.86
C ASP A 38 -7.08 17.56 -1.40
N THR A 39 -6.40 18.23 -2.34
CA THR A 39 -5.64 19.46 -2.14
C THR A 39 -6.50 20.68 -1.74
N THR A 40 -7.84 20.59 -1.82
CA THR A 40 -8.79 21.71 -1.59
C THR A 40 -9.03 22.03 -0.11
N ARG A 41 -8.00 22.55 0.58
CA ARG A 41 -8.07 23.00 2.00
C ARG A 41 -9.11 24.10 2.30
N LEU A 42 -9.81 24.59 1.29
CA LEU A 42 -10.92 25.53 1.44
C LEU A 42 -12.18 24.85 2.02
N LEU A 43 -12.52 23.64 1.56
CA LEU A 43 -13.79 22.97 1.89
C LEU A 43 -13.70 22.07 3.14
N GLN A 44 -12.49 21.74 3.58
CA GLN A 44 -12.18 21.15 4.90
C GLN A 44 -12.67 21.98 6.10
N LYS A 45 -13.09 23.24 5.90
CA LYS A 45 -13.51 24.15 6.97
C LYS A 45 -15.04 24.31 6.99
N PRO A 46 -15.76 23.82 8.02
CA PRO A 46 -17.23 23.89 8.09
C PRO A 46 -17.84 25.28 7.87
N ALA A 47 -17.16 26.35 8.29
CA ALA A 47 -17.62 27.74 8.09
C ALA A 47 -17.73 28.17 6.62
N ASN A 48 -17.03 27.50 5.70
CA ASN A 48 -17.00 27.82 4.28
C ASN A 48 -18.17 27.20 3.48
N TRP A 49 -18.88 26.22 4.05
CA TRP A 49 -20.06 25.60 3.41
C TRP A 49 -21.32 26.47 3.51
N THR A 50 -21.55 27.14 4.64
CA THR A 50 -22.71 28.03 4.85
C THR A 50 -22.96 29.07 3.73
N PRO A 51 -21.96 29.77 3.16
CA PRO A 51 -22.18 30.69 2.03
C PRO A 51 -22.42 30.00 0.67
N LEU A 52 -22.08 28.73 0.51
CA LEU A 52 -22.38 27.91 -0.67
C LEU A 52 -23.81 27.39 -0.59
N LEU A 53 -24.20 26.80 0.55
CA LEU A 53 -25.55 26.32 0.83
C LEU A 53 -26.60 27.41 0.63
N ARG A 54 -26.35 28.64 1.12
CA ARG A 54 -27.25 29.79 0.90
C ARG A 54 -27.41 30.20 -0.57
N VAL A 55 -26.56 29.73 -1.48
CA VAL A 55 -26.77 29.88 -2.93
C VAL A 55 -27.59 28.70 -3.44
N ALA A 56 -27.26 27.48 -3.05
CA ALA A 56 -28.01 26.28 -3.43
C ALA A 56 -29.48 26.32 -2.98
N GLU A 57 -29.76 26.63 -1.71
CA GLU A 57 -31.10 26.87 -1.15
C GLU A 57 -31.90 27.92 -1.93
N ARG A 58 -31.22 28.98 -2.41
CA ARG A 58 -31.83 30.14 -3.04
C ARG A 58 -32.20 29.89 -4.50
N GLU A 59 -31.34 29.19 -5.22
CA GLU A 59 -31.54 28.85 -6.64
C GLU A 59 -32.17 27.45 -6.81
N ASN A 60 -32.56 26.79 -5.70
CA ASN A 60 -33.19 25.46 -5.60
C ASN A 60 -32.35 24.33 -6.24
N ILE A 61 -31.10 24.21 -5.78
CA ILE A 61 -30.11 23.22 -6.23
C ILE A 61 -29.83 22.21 -5.11
N HIS A 62 -29.93 20.92 -5.42
CA HIS A 62 -29.43 19.82 -4.59
C HIS A 62 -27.93 19.62 -4.82
N LEU A 63 -27.14 19.46 -3.75
CA LEU A 63 -25.70 19.29 -3.82
C LEU A 63 -25.28 17.87 -3.43
N LEU A 64 -24.64 17.17 -4.36
CA LEU A 64 -23.87 15.95 -4.10
C LEU A 64 -22.38 16.30 -4.09
N LEU A 65 -21.64 15.87 -3.07
CA LEU A 65 -20.19 16.05 -2.98
C LEU A 65 -19.48 14.73 -3.26
N ILE A 66 -18.50 14.76 -4.17
CA ILE A 66 -17.64 13.63 -4.52
C ILE A 66 -16.18 14.04 -4.21
N SER A 67 -15.50 13.28 -3.35
CA SER A 67 -14.13 13.56 -2.90
C SER A 67 -13.45 12.30 -2.36
N SER A 68 -12.11 12.28 -2.40
CA SER A 68 -11.27 11.30 -1.69
C SER A 68 -10.78 11.82 -0.32
N ASP A 69 -10.91 13.12 -0.02
CA ASP A 69 -10.53 13.71 1.28
C ASP A 69 -11.65 13.61 2.33
N GLU A 70 -11.45 12.74 3.32
CA GLU A 70 -12.33 12.56 4.47
C GLU A 70 -12.63 13.84 5.25
N LEU A 71 -11.69 14.77 5.37
CA LEU A 71 -11.89 16.02 6.13
C LEU A 71 -12.91 16.92 5.43
N THR A 72 -12.87 16.97 4.09
CA THR A 72 -13.84 17.68 3.27
C THR A 72 -15.21 16.98 3.31
N LEU A 73 -15.26 15.63 3.25
CA LEU A 73 -16.52 14.89 3.38
C LEU A 73 -17.15 15.06 4.78
N ALA A 74 -16.35 14.99 5.85
CA ALA A 74 -16.80 15.20 7.23
C ALA A 74 -17.32 16.64 7.43
N ALA A 75 -16.64 17.65 6.88
CA ALA A 75 -17.10 19.03 6.92
C ALA A 75 -18.43 19.25 6.16
N ALA A 76 -18.69 18.49 5.09
CA ALA A 76 -19.94 18.54 4.34
C ALA A 76 -21.10 17.80 5.04
N ARG A 77 -20.83 16.61 5.60
CA ARG A 77 -21.79 15.83 6.40
C ARG A 77 -22.32 16.61 7.61
N GLN A 78 -21.50 17.47 8.23
CA GLN A 78 -21.91 18.38 9.30
C GLN A 78 -23.02 19.39 8.90
N HIS A 79 -23.23 19.61 7.59
CA HIS A 79 -24.31 20.46 7.07
C HIS A 79 -25.41 19.68 6.34
N ASN A 80 -25.48 18.34 6.49
CA ASN A 80 -26.40 17.44 5.80
C ASN A 80 -26.30 17.49 4.26
N ILE A 81 -25.10 17.70 3.72
CA ILE A 81 -24.82 17.54 2.29
C ILE A 81 -24.64 16.05 1.98
N GLU A 82 -25.15 15.59 0.85
CA GLU A 82 -24.97 14.21 0.39
C GLU A 82 -23.51 13.99 -0.05
N THR A 83 -22.90 12.88 0.35
CA THR A 83 -21.47 12.62 0.12
C THR A 83 -21.19 11.25 -0.45
N PHE A 84 -20.44 11.20 -1.56
CA PHE A 84 -19.83 10.01 -2.11
C PHE A 84 -18.32 10.03 -1.81
N LEU A 85 -17.80 8.96 -1.21
CA LEU A 85 -16.36 8.75 -1.02
C LEU A 85 -15.81 8.04 -2.25
N VAL A 86 -14.69 8.52 -2.79
CA VAL A 86 -13.92 7.80 -3.81
C VAL A 86 -12.82 7.02 -3.09
N GLU A 87 -13.09 5.75 -2.82
CA GLU A 87 -12.10 4.79 -2.33
C GLU A 87 -11.14 4.43 -3.48
N ASP A 88 -9.86 4.22 -3.17
CA ASP A 88 -8.75 3.85 -4.08
C ASP A 88 -8.51 4.74 -5.32
N GLY A 89 -9.18 5.89 -5.44
CA GLY A 89 -9.07 6.81 -6.59
C GLY A 89 -8.74 8.25 -6.20
N GLN A 90 -7.64 8.80 -6.73
CA GLN A 90 -7.37 10.23 -6.62
C GLN A 90 -8.31 11.04 -7.52
N VAL A 91 -9.03 11.98 -6.92
CA VAL A 91 -9.82 12.98 -7.65
C VAL A 91 -8.87 14.03 -8.26
N VAL A 92 -8.40 13.79 -9.47
CA VAL A 92 -7.49 14.71 -10.18
C VAL A 92 -8.29 15.69 -11.05
N ALA A 93 -8.08 16.99 -10.86
CA ALA A 93 -8.68 18.02 -11.70
C ALA A 93 -8.13 17.98 -13.14
N PRO A 94 -8.96 18.03 -14.19
CA PRO A 94 -8.50 17.88 -15.57
C PRO A 94 -7.60 19.05 -16.02
N SER A 95 -6.36 18.72 -16.39
CA SER A 95 -5.29 19.64 -16.81
C SER A 95 -5.61 20.41 -18.10
N MET A 96 -6.43 21.46 -18.01
CA MET A 96 -6.67 22.36 -19.14
C MET A 96 -5.38 23.07 -19.58
N PRO A 97 -5.11 23.20 -20.89
CA PRO A 97 -3.92 23.90 -21.38
C PRO A 97 -3.96 25.38 -20.96
N ALA A 98 -2.88 25.85 -20.34
CA ALA A 98 -2.79 27.16 -19.67
C ALA A 98 -2.93 28.37 -20.63
N ASN A 99 -4.16 28.75 -20.94
CA ASN A 99 -4.45 29.73 -21.99
C ASN A 99 -4.55 31.17 -21.46
N THR A 100 -3.67 32.04 -21.98
CA THR A 100 -3.68 33.52 -21.90
C THR A 100 -4.12 34.16 -20.57
N ARG A 101 -3.13 34.43 -19.70
CA ARG A 101 -3.23 35.40 -18.59
C ARG A 101 -3.82 36.75 -19.05
N THR A 102 -5.09 37.01 -18.77
CA THR A 102 -5.72 38.31 -19.01
C THR A 102 -5.08 39.37 -18.11
N ARG A 103 -4.38 40.35 -18.69
CA ARG A 103 -3.70 41.41 -17.93
C ARG A 103 -4.70 42.26 -17.13
N ARG A 104 -4.86 41.99 -15.83
CA ARG A 104 -5.36 42.99 -14.87
C ARG A 104 -4.40 44.18 -14.87
N ARG A 105 -4.74 45.23 -15.62
CA ARG A 105 -4.06 46.53 -15.55
C ARG A 105 -4.41 47.19 -14.22
N SER A 106 -3.44 47.31 -13.32
CA SER A 106 -3.51 48.27 -12.22
C SER A 106 -3.70 49.68 -12.79
N TYR A 107 -4.70 50.40 -12.31
CA TYR A 107 -4.86 51.84 -12.57
C TYR A 107 -4.86 52.57 -11.23
N THR A 108 -3.78 53.28 -10.95
CA THR A 108 -3.67 54.22 -9.84
C THR A 108 -4.17 55.59 -10.26
N ASP A 109 -5.21 56.06 -9.58
CA ASP A 109 -5.49 57.44 -9.16
C ASP A 109 -4.92 58.63 -9.99
N ALA A 110 -5.83 59.46 -10.54
CA ALA A 110 -5.73 60.93 -10.46
C ALA A 110 -7.02 61.65 -10.93
N GLN A 111 -7.65 62.38 -10.01
CA GLN A 111 -8.28 63.71 -10.17
C GLN A 111 -9.14 64.08 -11.42
N LEU A 112 -10.46 64.27 -11.23
CA LEU A 112 -11.08 65.61 -11.01
C LEU A 112 -12.60 65.51 -10.73
N SER A 113 -13.18 66.59 -10.17
CA SER A 113 -14.52 66.66 -9.54
C SER A 113 -15.48 67.61 -10.30
N PRO A 114 -16.63 68.08 -9.74
CA PRO A 114 -17.70 67.46 -8.92
C PRO A 114 -19.14 67.75 -9.46
N LEU A 115 -20.20 67.23 -8.81
CA LEU A 115 -21.55 67.83 -8.55
C LEU A 115 -22.36 66.81 -7.69
N LEU A 116 -22.91 67.16 -6.52
CA LEU A 116 -24.32 67.57 -6.26
C LEU A 116 -25.38 66.50 -6.67
N ILE A 117 -26.35 66.05 -5.86
CA ILE A 117 -27.09 66.64 -4.70
C ILE A 117 -27.34 65.56 -3.59
N ALA A 118 -27.76 65.98 -2.39
CA ALA A 118 -27.97 65.12 -1.20
C ALA A 118 -29.42 64.61 -0.96
N ALA A 119 -29.53 63.45 -0.29
CA ALA A 119 -30.57 63.03 0.68
C ALA A 119 -30.07 61.70 1.31
N THR A 120 -29.86 61.44 2.61
CA THR A 120 -30.60 61.74 3.86
C THR A 120 -32.10 61.42 3.84
N ARG A 121 -32.48 60.20 4.26
CA ARG A 121 -33.27 60.02 5.51
C ARG A 121 -33.53 58.58 5.99
N ASP A 122 -33.53 58.47 7.31
CA ASP A 122 -34.47 57.77 8.20
C ASP A 122 -35.07 56.39 7.81
N ARG A 123 -34.50 55.37 8.46
CA ARG A 123 -35.22 54.23 9.06
C ARG A 123 -36.45 54.71 9.86
N PRO A 124 -37.57 53.99 9.79
CA PRO A 124 -38.24 53.57 11.01
C PRO A 124 -38.44 52.04 11.06
N ALA A 125 -38.55 51.50 12.27
CA ALA A 125 -39.04 50.14 12.49
C ALA A 125 -40.54 50.18 12.80
N HIS A 126 -41.29 49.18 12.36
CA HIS A 126 -42.65 48.93 12.86
C HIS A 126 -42.79 47.50 13.35
N THR A 127 -43.22 47.38 14.59
CA THR A 127 -43.66 46.15 15.25
C THR A 127 -45.05 45.78 14.74
N GLY A 128 -45.24 44.50 14.38
CA GLY A 128 -46.55 43.93 14.04
C GLY A 128 -46.62 42.50 14.56
N SER A 129 -47.51 42.25 15.53
CA SER A 129 -47.86 40.90 15.99
C SER A 129 -49.24 40.51 15.43
N THR A 130 -49.71 39.30 15.74
CA THR A 130 -50.93 38.65 15.18
C THR A 130 -50.79 38.29 13.68
N THR A 131 -51.29 37.15 13.17
CA THR A 131 -52.28 36.19 13.70
C THR A 131 -51.98 34.75 13.24
N VAL A 132 -52.39 33.75 14.03
CA VAL A 132 -52.34 32.32 13.68
C VAL A 132 -53.62 31.88 12.95
N PRO A 133 -53.52 31.10 11.87
CA PRO A 133 -54.53 30.11 11.46
C PRO A 133 -54.03 28.66 11.72
N PRO A 134 -54.87 27.74 12.21
CA PRO A 134 -54.46 26.37 12.53
C PRO A 134 -54.71 25.34 11.40
N SER A 135 -53.94 24.26 11.45
CA SER A 135 -54.25 22.87 11.03
C SER A 135 -54.88 22.60 9.65
N ALA A 136 -54.10 21.94 8.79
CA ALA A 136 -54.57 20.83 7.96
C ALA A 136 -53.59 19.66 8.11
N VAL A 137 -54.09 18.42 8.23
CA VAL A 137 -53.30 17.20 8.47
C VAL A 137 -53.76 16.09 7.55
N PRO A 138 -52.85 15.48 6.78
CA PRO A 138 -52.77 14.04 6.54
C PRO A 138 -51.64 13.45 7.43
N ALA A 139 -51.77 12.37 8.20
CA ALA A 139 -52.62 11.18 8.15
C ALA A 139 -52.20 10.15 7.08
N ASP A 140 -51.90 8.94 7.59
CA ASP A 140 -51.66 7.65 6.93
C ASP A 140 -50.60 7.54 5.81
N THR A 141 -49.37 7.21 6.24
CA THR A 141 -48.40 6.41 5.48
C THR A 141 -47.71 5.40 6.41
N SER A 142 -48.41 4.31 6.76
CA SER A 142 -47.87 3.17 7.54
C SER A 142 -48.00 1.82 6.85
N ASP A 143 -48.84 1.73 5.82
CA ASP A 143 -49.35 0.45 5.30
C ASP A 143 -48.69 0.02 3.98
N ARG A 144 -47.49 0.55 3.68
CA ARG A 144 -46.70 0.16 2.49
C ARG A 144 -45.39 -0.56 2.80
N ASP A 145 -44.83 -0.36 3.99
CA ASP A 145 -43.52 -0.92 4.34
C ASP A 145 -43.62 -2.34 4.93
N MET A 146 -44.85 -2.82 5.21
CA MET A 146 -45.09 -4.22 5.63
C MET A 146 -45.18 -5.20 4.45
N ASP A 147 -45.79 -4.81 3.32
CA ASP A 147 -45.94 -5.69 2.16
C ASP A 147 -44.57 -6.08 1.56
N PHE A 148 -43.63 -5.12 1.50
CA PHE A 148 -42.26 -5.37 1.03
C PHE A 148 -41.47 -6.33 1.94
N MET A 149 -41.71 -6.29 3.26
CA MET A 149 -41.12 -7.25 4.20
C MET A 149 -41.74 -8.65 4.09
N ALA A 150 -43.02 -8.76 3.67
CA ALA A 150 -43.68 -10.04 3.45
C ALA A 150 -43.19 -10.76 2.18
N GLU A 151 -42.82 -10.03 1.13
CA GLU A 151 -42.25 -10.63 -0.08
C GLU A 151 -40.84 -11.21 0.16
N LEU A 152 -40.01 -10.58 0.99
CA LEU A 152 -38.65 -11.10 1.29
C LEU A 152 -38.66 -12.45 2.01
N ASP A 153 -39.56 -12.67 2.96
CA ASP A 153 -39.65 -13.93 3.73
C ASP A 153 -40.07 -15.11 2.82
N SER A 154 -40.86 -14.83 1.77
CA SER A 154 -41.34 -15.83 0.80
C SER A 154 -40.26 -16.42 -0.12
N LEU A 155 -39.11 -15.74 -0.26
CA LEU A 155 -37.99 -16.15 -1.13
C LEU A 155 -37.07 -17.22 -0.52
N SER A 156 -37.32 -17.64 0.73
CA SER A 156 -36.46 -18.57 1.47
C SER A 156 -36.82 -20.06 1.36
N ASP A 157 -38.01 -20.41 0.84
CA ASP A 157 -38.61 -21.75 1.03
C ASP A 157 -38.74 -22.59 -0.26
N GLU A 158 -38.33 -22.09 -1.44
CA GLU A 158 -38.37 -22.84 -2.71
C GLU A 158 -37.10 -23.65 -3.03
N MET A 159 -36.80 -24.67 -2.22
CA MET A 159 -35.91 -25.78 -2.63
C MET A 159 -36.70 -27.06 -2.98
N PRO A 160 -36.86 -27.41 -4.27
CA PRO A 160 -37.70 -28.54 -4.69
C PRO A 160 -37.06 -29.91 -4.39
N THR A 161 -37.49 -30.54 -3.28
CA THR A 161 -37.04 -31.88 -2.84
C THR A 161 -37.62 -33.04 -3.68
N GLN A 162 -37.21 -33.14 -4.94
CA GLN A 162 -37.82 -34.07 -5.91
C GLN A 162 -37.41 -35.55 -5.73
N ARG A 163 -37.98 -36.23 -4.73
CA ARG A 163 -37.97 -37.71 -4.64
C ARG A 163 -38.97 -38.34 -5.60
N ASN A 164 -38.52 -38.90 -6.74
CA ASN A 164 -39.09 -40.15 -7.29
C ASN A 164 -38.27 -40.82 -8.43
N ARG A 165 -37.27 -41.61 -8.02
CA ARG A 165 -36.96 -42.97 -8.51
C ARG A 165 -37.45 -43.38 -9.91
N ALA A 166 -36.56 -43.27 -10.90
CA ALA A 166 -36.45 -44.21 -12.03
C ALA A 166 -35.17 -45.04 -11.87
N VAL A 167 -35.05 -46.21 -12.52
CA VAL A 167 -33.96 -47.18 -12.28
C VAL A 167 -33.05 -47.33 -13.51
N PRO A 168 -31.76 -46.95 -13.42
CA PRO A 168 -30.71 -47.32 -14.38
C PRO A 168 -30.08 -48.70 -14.07
N PRO A 169 -29.30 -49.30 -14.99
CA PRO A 169 -28.60 -50.57 -14.79
C PRO A 169 -27.39 -50.46 -13.85
N PRO A 170 -26.88 -51.59 -13.30
CA PRO A 170 -25.78 -51.57 -12.34
C PRO A 170 -24.42 -51.33 -13.01
N TYR A 171 -23.82 -50.19 -12.71
CA TYR A 171 -22.37 -49.98 -12.84
C TYR A 171 -21.69 -50.30 -11.49
N PRO A 172 -20.44 -50.79 -11.48
CA PRO A 172 -19.70 -50.98 -10.24
C PRO A 172 -19.40 -49.63 -9.59
N ALA A 173 -19.43 -49.57 -8.25
CA ALA A 173 -19.08 -48.36 -7.52
C ALA A 173 -17.57 -48.31 -7.27
N THR A 174 -16.88 -47.38 -7.94
CA THR A 174 -15.64 -46.76 -7.46
C THR A 174 -16.00 -45.57 -6.58
N SER A 175 -15.18 -45.27 -5.57
CA SER A 175 -15.34 -44.06 -4.76
C SER A 175 -14.77 -42.86 -5.52
N ALA A 176 -15.34 -41.66 -5.37
CA ALA A 176 -14.75 -40.44 -5.93
C ALA A 176 -13.34 -40.17 -5.35
N ASP A 177 -13.06 -40.67 -4.14
CA ASP A 177 -11.74 -40.63 -3.51
C ASP A 177 -10.74 -41.61 -4.16
N ASP A 178 -11.20 -42.73 -4.73
CA ASP A 178 -10.33 -43.72 -5.39
C ASP A 178 -9.81 -43.21 -6.75
N GLU A 179 -10.63 -42.45 -7.49
CA GLU A 179 -10.22 -41.87 -8.78
C GLU A 179 -9.18 -40.77 -8.61
N MET A 180 -9.22 -40.00 -7.51
CA MET A 180 -8.17 -39.03 -7.15
C MET A 180 -6.83 -39.71 -6.81
N VAL A 181 -6.85 -40.87 -6.15
CA VAL A 181 -5.63 -41.65 -5.87
C VAL A 181 -5.07 -42.25 -7.16
N ALA A 182 -5.93 -42.83 -8.02
CA ALA A 182 -5.51 -43.37 -9.32
C ALA A 182 -4.88 -42.30 -10.22
N GLN A 183 -5.39 -41.06 -10.20
CA GLN A 183 -4.85 -39.94 -10.95
C GLN A 183 -3.49 -39.44 -10.40
N PHE A 184 -3.19 -39.68 -9.11
CA PHE A 184 -1.87 -39.45 -8.53
C PHE A 184 -0.87 -40.58 -8.88
N ASP A 185 -1.31 -41.84 -8.84
CA ASP A 185 -0.48 -42.99 -9.27
C ASP A 185 -0.11 -42.92 -10.77
N GLU A 186 -1.01 -42.43 -11.64
CA GLU A 186 -0.72 -42.18 -13.06
C GLU A 186 0.31 -41.03 -13.25
N LEU A 187 0.32 -40.06 -12.34
CA LEU A 187 1.30 -38.97 -12.31
C LEU A 187 2.68 -39.44 -11.84
N ASP A 188 2.76 -40.28 -10.82
CA ASP A 188 4.03 -40.88 -10.37
C ASP A 188 4.60 -41.84 -11.43
N ALA A 189 3.74 -42.60 -12.11
CA ALA A 189 4.10 -43.42 -13.27
C ALA A 189 4.65 -42.58 -14.45
N ALA A 190 4.15 -41.35 -14.66
CA ALA A 190 4.63 -40.46 -15.71
C ALA A 190 6.05 -39.90 -15.45
N PHE A 191 6.52 -39.89 -14.20
CA PHE A 191 7.89 -39.53 -13.82
C PHE A 191 8.80 -40.75 -13.51
N GLY A 192 8.22 -41.95 -13.36
CA GLY A 192 8.91 -43.13 -12.82
C GLY A 192 9.87 -43.89 -13.74
N ASP A 193 9.93 -43.61 -15.05
CA ASP A 193 10.74 -44.38 -16.03
C ASP A 193 11.95 -43.60 -16.60
N LEU A 194 12.55 -42.73 -15.78
CA LEU A 194 13.76 -41.95 -16.12
C LEU A 194 15.04 -42.46 -15.40
N ASP A 195 15.32 -43.77 -15.42
CA ASP A 195 16.62 -44.27 -14.92
C ASP A 195 17.25 -45.39 -15.78
N ALA A 196 17.92 -44.98 -16.88
CA ALA A 196 18.77 -45.86 -17.69
C ALA A 196 19.92 -45.15 -18.43
N THR A 197 20.51 -44.09 -17.88
CA THR A 197 21.79 -43.53 -18.40
C THR A 197 22.93 -43.84 -17.42
N PRO A 198 24.00 -44.56 -17.82
CA PRO A 198 25.04 -44.97 -16.89
C PRO A 198 25.78 -43.78 -16.24
N ALA A 199 25.74 -43.69 -14.92
CA ALA A 199 26.42 -42.64 -14.18
C ALA A 199 27.94 -42.69 -14.41
N PRO A 200 28.60 -41.56 -14.75
CA PRO A 200 30.06 -41.51 -14.79
C PRO A 200 30.64 -41.71 -13.38
N PRO A 201 31.83 -42.33 -13.25
CA PRO A 201 32.39 -42.65 -11.94
C PRO A 201 32.64 -41.39 -11.13
N ARG A 202 32.04 -41.30 -9.93
CA ARG A 202 32.26 -40.20 -8.97
C ARG A 202 33.76 -40.05 -8.67
N ALA A 203 34.38 -39.02 -9.24
CA ALA A 203 35.69 -38.57 -8.79
C ALA A 203 35.59 -38.09 -7.33
N ALA A 204 36.49 -38.56 -6.48
CA ALA A 204 36.56 -38.10 -5.09
C ALA A 204 36.86 -36.59 -5.05
N PRO A 205 36.35 -35.83 -4.06
CA PRO A 205 36.59 -34.40 -3.95
C PRO A 205 38.11 -34.15 -3.83
N ARG A 206 38.68 -33.48 -4.84
CA ARG A 206 40.08 -33.04 -4.79
C ARG A 206 40.23 -32.03 -3.65
N ARG A 207 41.01 -32.40 -2.63
CA ARG A 207 41.59 -31.42 -1.71
C ARG A 207 42.53 -30.52 -2.52
N ILE A 208 42.04 -29.35 -2.91
CA ILE A 208 42.87 -28.25 -3.42
C ILE A 208 43.94 -27.98 -2.34
N ARG A 209 45.20 -27.98 -2.73
CA ARG A 209 46.30 -27.67 -1.83
C ARG A 209 46.74 -26.21 -2.03
N PRO A 210 47.40 -25.57 -1.04
CA PRO A 210 47.91 -24.21 -1.21
C PRO A 210 48.86 -24.07 -2.41
N GLU A 211 49.58 -25.14 -2.76
CA GLU A 211 50.45 -25.19 -3.95
C GLU A 211 49.71 -25.24 -5.31
N ASP A 212 48.40 -25.48 -5.36
CA ASP A 212 47.61 -25.54 -6.61
C ASP A 212 47.05 -24.17 -7.06
N ILE A 213 47.30 -23.08 -6.30
CA ILE A 213 46.78 -21.73 -6.60
C ILE A 213 47.83 -20.90 -7.34
N GLU A 214 47.86 -21.01 -8.66
CA GLU A 214 48.70 -20.17 -9.53
C GLU A 214 48.12 -18.74 -9.64
N LEU A 215 48.53 -17.86 -8.73
CA LEU A 215 48.29 -16.41 -8.79
C LEU A 215 48.70 -15.84 -10.16
N THR A 216 47.84 -15.06 -10.78
CA THR A 216 48.14 -14.40 -12.07
C THR A 216 49.26 -13.37 -11.91
N ASP A 217 49.97 -13.05 -12.99
CA ASP A 217 51.11 -12.12 -12.91
C ASP A 217 50.67 -10.67 -12.57
N ASP A 218 49.42 -10.30 -12.90
CA ASP A 218 48.82 -9.02 -12.47
C ASP A 218 48.57 -8.99 -10.94
N GLU A 219 48.21 -10.12 -10.32
CA GLU A 219 48.08 -10.21 -8.86
C GLU A 219 49.45 -10.16 -8.17
N LYS A 220 50.48 -10.80 -8.74
CA LYS A 220 51.87 -10.67 -8.27
C LYS A 220 52.37 -9.22 -8.39
N ALA A 221 51.99 -8.51 -9.45
CA ALA A 221 52.29 -7.07 -9.63
C ALA A 221 51.60 -6.20 -8.56
N ARG A 222 50.33 -6.48 -8.22
CA ARG A 222 49.62 -5.76 -7.14
C ARG A 222 50.21 -6.06 -5.76
N ALA A 223 50.45 -7.33 -5.43
CA ALA A 223 50.98 -7.76 -4.13
C ALA A 223 52.38 -7.19 -3.81
N SER A 224 53.19 -6.91 -4.84
CA SER A 224 54.53 -6.33 -4.66
C SER A 224 54.56 -4.80 -4.46
N SER A 225 53.43 -4.11 -4.63
CA SER A 225 53.33 -2.64 -4.48
C SER A 225 53.30 -2.13 -3.02
N VAL A 226 52.86 -2.97 -2.07
CA VAL A 226 52.61 -2.55 -0.67
C VAL A 226 53.86 -2.75 0.21
N LYS A 227 54.93 -1.98 -0.04
CA LYS A 227 56.12 -1.94 0.83
C LYS A 227 56.91 -0.63 0.73
N GLY A 228 56.62 0.34 1.59
CA GLY A 228 57.16 1.70 1.41
C GLY A 228 57.12 2.68 2.58
N ARG A 229 57.36 2.27 3.84
CA ARG A 229 57.65 3.24 4.93
C ARG A 229 58.55 2.66 6.03
N PRO A 230 59.66 3.33 6.42
CA PRO A 230 60.57 2.83 7.45
C PRO A 230 60.27 3.42 8.84
N SER A 231 60.36 2.58 9.88
CA SER A 231 60.40 2.98 11.29
C SER A 231 61.63 2.35 11.97
N SER A 232 62.49 3.17 12.57
CA SER A 232 63.76 2.74 13.16
C SER A 232 63.68 2.46 14.67
N SER A 233 64.81 2.00 15.22
CA SER A 233 65.19 2.03 16.65
C SER A 233 64.50 1.10 17.67
N ARG A 234 64.96 -0.16 17.61
CA ARG A 234 65.59 -0.93 18.72
C ARG A 234 64.72 -1.47 19.89
N PRO A 235 65.24 -2.47 20.65
CA PRO A 235 64.38 -3.52 21.23
C PRO A 235 64.54 -3.73 22.74
N ARG A 236 63.75 -4.66 23.29
CA ARG A 236 64.16 -5.52 24.40
C ARG A 236 63.68 -6.97 24.20
N SER A 237 64.56 -7.91 24.50
CA SER A 237 64.36 -9.35 24.38
C SER A 237 63.75 -9.94 25.63
N PHE A 238 62.90 -10.96 25.46
CA PHE A 238 62.59 -11.95 26.49
C PHE A 238 62.85 -13.35 25.92
N GLU A 239 63.48 -14.21 26.73
CA GLU A 239 63.60 -15.65 26.50
C GLU A 239 63.27 -16.35 27.84
N PRO A 240 62.44 -17.42 27.87
CA PRO A 240 61.89 -17.96 29.10
C PRO A 240 62.58 -19.25 29.57
N VAL A 241 62.75 -19.41 30.90
CA VAL A 241 62.98 -20.71 31.56
C VAL A 241 62.15 -20.75 32.85
N ALA A 242 61.64 -21.93 33.20
CA ALA A 242 60.64 -22.12 34.26
C ALA A 242 61.19 -22.76 35.55
N ALA A 243 60.45 -22.53 36.65
CA ALA A 243 60.32 -23.43 37.82
C ALA A 243 61.56 -23.64 38.75
N PRO A 244 61.38 -24.18 39.97
CA PRO A 244 60.34 -23.83 40.96
C PRO A 244 60.83 -23.80 42.44
N SER A 245 59.90 -23.43 43.34
CA SER A 245 59.69 -24.04 44.69
C SER A 245 60.62 -23.76 45.90
N THR A 246 59.93 -23.52 47.03
CA THR A 246 60.25 -23.94 48.44
C THR A 246 61.43 -23.37 49.26
N ALA A 247 61.03 -22.63 50.31
CA ALA A 247 61.16 -23.01 51.73
C ALA A 247 62.47 -22.78 52.57
N ARG A 248 62.37 -21.74 53.43
CA ARG A 248 62.35 -21.83 54.91
C ARG A 248 63.66 -22.03 55.73
N THR A 249 63.82 -21.12 56.70
CA THR A 249 64.37 -21.27 58.09
C THR A 249 65.89 -21.15 58.42
N ARG A 250 66.11 -20.37 59.50
CA ARG A 250 66.98 -20.59 60.70
C ARG A 250 68.42 -19.99 60.83
N THR A 251 68.49 -18.92 61.64
CA THR A 251 69.34 -18.71 62.85
C THR A 251 70.88 -18.61 62.81
N ALA A 252 71.41 -17.78 63.73
CA ALA A 252 72.81 -17.63 64.19
C ALA A 252 73.78 -16.95 63.18
N ASP A 253 74.84 -16.19 63.55
CA ASP A 253 75.37 -15.62 64.81
C ASP A 253 76.53 -14.61 64.46
N LEU A 254 77.24 -13.81 65.28
CA LEU A 254 77.33 -13.48 66.73
C LEU A 254 78.08 -12.12 66.90
N GLN A 255 78.07 -11.52 68.11
CA GLN A 255 79.09 -10.56 68.66
C GLN A 255 79.22 -9.14 68.01
N THR A 256 79.80 -8.09 68.64
CA THR A 256 80.47 -7.86 69.95
C THR A 256 80.24 -6.39 70.42
N GLU A 257 79.70 -6.10 71.62
CA GLU A 257 80.39 -5.78 72.91
C GLU A 257 80.46 -4.24 73.25
N PRO A 258 81.01 -3.71 74.39
CA PRO A 258 80.15 -2.97 75.35
C PRO A 258 80.71 -1.64 75.95
N ARG A 259 79.90 -0.93 76.78
CA ARG A 259 80.35 -0.32 78.07
C ARG A 259 79.23 0.18 79.00
N ASN A 260 79.56 0.31 80.30
CA ASN A 260 78.68 0.72 81.42
C ASN A 260 78.53 2.24 81.58
N GLY A 261 77.47 2.72 82.26
CA GLY A 261 77.26 4.18 82.43
C GLY A 261 76.21 4.70 83.45
N SER A 262 76.11 4.14 84.67
CA SER A 262 75.39 4.72 85.85
C SER A 262 73.85 4.87 85.78
N THR A 263 73.21 4.94 86.97
CA THR A 263 71.75 5.00 87.19
C THR A 263 71.33 6.21 88.04
N ASN A 264 70.02 6.37 88.26
CA ASN A 264 69.34 7.20 89.29
C ASN A 264 68.79 8.60 88.94
N LEU A 265 68.61 8.95 87.65
CA LEU A 265 67.85 10.16 87.26
C LEU A 265 66.49 9.90 86.57
N LEU A 266 66.23 8.69 86.06
CA LEU A 266 65.10 8.45 85.15
C LEU A 266 63.68 8.47 85.79
N ARG A 267 63.54 8.29 87.11
CA ARG A 267 62.21 8.05 87.73
C ARG A 267 61.26 9.25 87.65
N GLY A 268 61.75 10.48 87.66
CA GLY A 268 60.91 11.67 87.47
C GLY A 268 60.39 11.78 86.04
N VAL A 269 61.26 11.57 85.05
CA VAL A 269 60.92 11.61 83.62
C VAL A 269 59.92 10.51 83.27
N LEU A 270 60.09 9.30 83.82
CA LEU A 270 59.19 8.18 83.54
C LEU A 270 57.74 8.45 84.01
N ILE A 271 57.57 9.08 85.18
CA ILE A 271 56.23 9.44 85.69
C ILE A 271 55.62 10.55 84.84
N ALA A 272 56.38 11.60 84.51
CA ALA A 272 55.90 12.66 83.62
C ALA A 272 55.51 12.13 82.23
N LEU A 273 56.28 11.19 81.68
CA LEU A 273 56.00 10.55 80.40
C LEU A 273 54.79 9.60 80.49
N VAL A 274 54.61 8.85 81.57
CA VAL A 274 53.39 8.04 81.80
C VAL A 274 52.15 8.92 81.94
N VAL A 275 52.22 10.06 82.62
CA VAL A 275 51.10 11.01 82.71
C VAL A 275 50.82 11.65 81.35
N LEU A 276 51.84 12.04 80.58
CA LEU A 276 51.66 12.61 79.24
C LEU A 276 51.13 11.56 78.24
N VAL A 277 51.55 10.29 78.36
CA VAL A 277 50.98 9.17 77.60
C VAL A 277 49.55 8.85 78.04
N LEU A 278 49.19 9.01 79.32
CA LEU A 278 47.81 8.85 79.80
C LEU A 278 46.90 10.00 79.34
N VAL A 279 47.35 11.26 79.42
CA VAL A 279 46.63 12.41 78.87
C VAL A 279 46.53 12.30 77.36
N GLY A 280 47.61 11.86 76.70
CA GLY A 280 47.64 11.53 75.27
C GLY A 280 46.66 10.41 74.91
N LEU A 281 46.53 9.38 75.75
CA LEU A 281 45.55 8.29 75.57
C LEU A 281 44.13 8.76 75.83
N VAL A 282 43.85 9.58 76.84
CA VAL A 282 42.52 10.13 77.12
C VAL A 282 42.08 11.11 76.03
N LEU A 283 42.99 11.98 75.57
CA LEU A 283 42.74 12.82 74.40
C LEU A 283 42.59 11.98 73.13
N PHE A 284 43.41 10.95 72.91
CA PHE A 284 43.25 10.03 71.79
C PHE A 284 41.94 9.23 71.87
N TRP A 285 41.44 8.91 73.07
CA TRP A 285 40.17 8.20 73.28
C TRP A 285 38.96 9.11 73.02
N LEU A 286 39.03 10.38 73.46
CA LEU A 286 38.02 11.39 73.13
C LEU A 286 38.03 11.75 71.63
N PHE A 287 39.21 11.96 71.04
CA PHE A 287 39.35 12.19 69.60
C PHE A 287 39.00 10.94 68.79
N SER A 288 39.25 9.73 69.27
CA SER A 288 38.84 8.49 68.59
C SER A 288 37.35 8.23 68.72
N GLY A 289 36.67 8.74 69.75
CA GLY A 289 35.20 8.83 69.77
C GLY A 289 34.65 9.59 68.56
N GLN A 290 35.31 10.67 68.12
CA GLN A 290 34.95 11.39 66.88
C GLN A 290 35.62 10.80 65.61
N LEU A 291 36.80 10.19 65.70
CA LEU A 291 37.50 9.57 64.57
C LEU A 291 37.09 8.12 64.29
N PHE A 292 36.27 7.46 65.09
CA PHE A 292 35.86 6.05 64.90
C PHE A 292 34.36 5.83 65.20
N GLY A 293 33.52 6.82 64.88
CA GLY A 293 32.08 6.56 64.69
C GLY A 293 31.84 5.49 63.61
N PRO A 294 30.71 4.76 63.67
CA PRO A 294 30.42 3.62 62.79
C PRO A 294 30.45 4.00 61.31
N GLY A 295 30.82 3.04 60.46
CA GLY A 295 30.68 3.17 59.01
C GLY A 295 29.22 3.03 58.62
N ALA A 296 28.72 3.93 57.77
CA ALA A 296 27.37 3.86 57.24
C ALA A 296 27.39 3.05 55.95
N VAL A 297 26.74 1.88 55.97
CA VAL A 297 26.42 1.11 54.76
C VAL A 297 25.03 1.53 54.32
N VAL A 298 24.92 2.14 53.14
CA VAL A 298 23.64 2.50 52.52
C VAL A 298 23.36 1.47 51.44
N THR A 299 22.32 0.66 51.61
CA THR A 299 21.91 -0.32 50.60
C THR A 299 20.93 0.33 49.63
N VAL A 300 21.15 0.14 48.34
CA VAL A 300 20.36 0.71 47.25
C VAL A 300 20.04 -0.40 46.28
N VAL A 301 18.78 -0.52 45.86
CA VAL A 301 18.30 -1.58 44.97
C VAL A 301 17.88 -0.95 43.66
N LEU A 302 18.24 -1.56 42.53
CA LEU A 302 17.91 -1.07 41.20
C LEU A 302 16.50 -1.47 40.75
N PRO A 303 15.91 -0.77 39.77
CA PRO A 303 14.77 -1.30 39.03
C PRO A 303 15.08 -2.68 38.44
N ALA A 304 14.05 -3.50 38.27
CA ALA A 304 14.17 -4.73 37.51
C ALA A 304 14.21 -4.39 36.01
N SER A 305 15.32 -4.69 35.34
CA SER A 305 15.38 -4.66 33.88
C SER A 305 14.41 -5.69 33.29
N PRO A 306 13.78 -5.40 32.13
CA PRO A 306 12.91 -6.36 31.47
C PRO A 306 13.70 -7.61 31.04
N THR A 307 13.02 -8.76 31.03
CA THR A 307 13.60 -10.06 30.62
C THR A 307 13.24 -10.44 29.18
N GLU A 308 12.27 -9.73 28.60
CA GLU A 308 11.75 -9.89 27.25
C GLU A 308 11.91 -8.56 26.51
N SER A 309 12.06 -8.61 25.19
CA SER A 309 12.21 -7.40 24.37
C SER A 309 10.88 -6.68 24.21
N VAL A 310 10.92 -5.34 24.20
CA VAL A 310 9.72 -4.50 24.03
C VAL A 310 9.68 -3.97 22.60
N PRO A 311 8.73 -4.41 21.75
CA PRO A 311 8.64 -3.97 20.36
C PRO A 311 8.19 -2.52 20.25
N ILE A 312 8.63 -1.87 19.17
CA ILE A 312 8.29 -0.52 18.75
C ILE A 312 8.04 -0.60 17.23
N GLU A 313 6.79 -0.38 16.83
CA GLU A 313 6.30 -0.51 15.45
C GLU A 313 6.07 0.88 14.84
N ASP A 314 6.19 1.01 13.51
CA ASP A 314 5.84 2.23 12.74
C ASP A 314 6.55 3.54 13.16
N GLU A 315 7.73 3.49 13.80
CA GLU A 315 8.37 4.67 14.40
C GLU A 315 8.90 5.64 13.30
N PRO A 316 8.35 6.86 13.15
CA PRO A 316 8.72 7.72 12.03
C PRO A 316 10.06 8.42 12.28
N ILE A 317 11.04 8.17 11.41
CA ILE A 317 12.36 8.81 11.45
C ILE A 317 12.44 9.92 10.39
N PHE A 318 13.02 11.06 10.78
CA PHE A 318 13.16 12.21 9.90
C PHE A 318 14.30 12.03 8.89
N ILE A 319 14.12 12.59 7.69
CA ILE A 319 15.15 12.62 6.64
C ILE A 319 15.69 14.04 6.50
N ALA A 320 17.01 14.17 6.54
CA ALA A 320 17.74 15.42 6.40
C ALA A 320 18.59 15.41 5.12
N VAL A 321 18.27 16.27 4.16
CA VAL A 321 19.02 16.39 2.88
C VAL A 321 20.47 16.86 3.08
N ASN A 322 20.81 17.41 4.26
CA ASN A 322 22.17 17.82 4.63
C ASN A 322 22.44 17.60 6.13
N SER A 323 23.65 17.14 6.46
CA SER A 323 24.14 17.10 7.85
C SER A 323 24.26 18.52 8.41
N THR A 324 23.33 18.87 9.30
CA THR A 324 23.29 20.10 10.10
C THR A 324 22.80 19.75 11.50
N ALA A 325 23.12 20.54 12.52
CA ALA A 325 23.25 20.12 13.93
C ALA A 325 22.03 19.48 14.65
N ASN A 326 20.88 19.30 13.99
CA ASN A 326 19.79 18.43 14.45
C ASN A 326 19.88 17.00 13.87
N SER A 327 20.96 16.66 13.16
CA SER A 327 21.16 15.40 12.42
C SER A 327 21.36 14.15 13.28
N GLU A 328 21.35 14.26 14.60
CA GLU A 328 21.52 13.11 15.48
C GLU A 328 20.25 12.22 15.52
N GLN A 329 19.09 12.76 15.16
CA GLN A 329 17.79 12.07 15.12
C GLN A 329 17.23 11.90 13.69
N ALA A 330 18.05 12.16 12.67
CA ALA A 330 17.60 12.18 11.28
C ALA A 330 18.62 11.52 10.35
N VAL A 331 18.13 10.68 9.44
CA VAL A 331 18.95 10.04 8.41
C VAL A 331 19.39 11.09 7.39
N VAL A 332 20.67 11.12 7.03
CA VAL A 332 21.18 11.92 5.91
C VAL A 332 20.93 11.15 4.61
N ALA A 333 19.82 11.49 3.95
CA ALA A 333 19.42 10.95 2.66
C ALA A 333 18.67 11.99 1.82
N GLN A 334 18.60 11.75 0.51
CA GLN A 334 17.82 12.55 -0.43
C GLN A 334 16.89 11.64 -1.23
N GLN A 335 15.62 12.03 -1.39
CA GLN A 335 14.70 11.34 -2.28
C GLN A 335 15.09 11.57 -3.75
N VAL A 336 15.10 10.48 -4.52
CA VAL A 336 15.25 10.43 -5.97
C VAL A 336 13.94 9.90 -6.55
N VAL A 337 13.50 10.45 -7.68
CA VAL A 337 12.25 10.07 -8.37
C VAL A 337 12.51 9.95 -9.88
N VAL A 338 11.93 8.95 -10.52
CA VAL A 338 11.94 8.73 -11.98
C VAL A 338 10.56 8.29 -12.47
N ASP A 339 10.24 8.65 -13.72
CA ASP A 339 9.06 8.17 -14.45
C ASP A 339 9.54 7.16 -15.51
N THR A 340 9.27 5.87 -15.29
CA THR A 340 9.84 4.79 -16.12
C THR A 340 8.75 4.10 -16.94
N THR A 341 9.11 3.61 -18.13
CA THR A 341 8.23 2.83 -19.01
C THR A 341 8.98 1.59 -19.52
N PHE A 342 8.31 0.43 -19.52
CA PHE A 342 8.83 -0.82 -20.05
C PHE A 342 7.79 -1.49 -20.96
N SER A 343 8.23 -2.22 -21.99
CA SER A 343 7.33 -2.89 -22.95
C SER A 343 7.73 -4.34 -23.18
N ALA A 344 6.79 -5.26 -22.97
CA ALA A 344 6.92 -6.68 -23.28
C ALA A 344 6.03 -7.06 -24.47
N THR A 345 6.43 -8.08 -25.25
CA THR A 345 5.66 -8.56 -26.40
C THR A 345 5.12 -9.96 -26.14
N GLY A 346 3.82 -10.12 -26.26
CA GLY A 346 3.10 -11.40 -26.20
C GLY A 346 2.77 -11.97 -27.56
N GLN A 347 2.17 -13.16 -27.55
CA GLN A 347 1.50 -13.76 -28.71
C GLN A 347 0.14 -14.31 -28.29
N VAL A 348 -0.88 -14.08 -29.12
CA VAL A 348 -2.21 -14.67 -28.93
C VAL A 348 -2.14 -16.16 -29.29
N THR A 349 -2.39 -17.04 -28.32
CA THR A 349 -2.37 -18.50 -28.53
C THR A 349 -3.60 -19.00 -29.27
N ASP A 350 -4.74 -18.34 -29.06
CA ASP A 350 -6.05 -18.84 -29.43
C ASP A 350 -6.59 -18.19 -30.70
N GLN A 351 -7.27 -18.99 -31.52
CA GLN A 351 -8.01 -18.52 -32.68
C GLN A 351 -9.50 -18.69 -32.43
N THR A 352 -10.27 -17.68 -32.80
CA THR A 352 -11.74 -17.69 -32.74
C THR A 352 -12.31 -17.63 -34.15
N LEU A 353 -13.39 -18.35 -34.42
CA LEU A 353 -14.08 -18.23 -35.71
C LEU A 353 -14.93 -16.96 -35.70
N ALA A 354 -14.60 -16.03 -36.60
CA ALA A 354 -15.36 -14.81 -36.79
C ALA A 354 -16.17 -14.88 -38.10
N PRO A 355 -17.44 -14.44 -38.11
CA PRO A 355 -18.24 -14.38 -39.32
C PRO A 355 -17.69 -13.30 -40.27
N THR A 356 -17.48 -13.66 -41.54
CA THR A 356 -16.86 -12.79 -42.56
C THR A 356 -17.74 -12.52 -43.76
N THR A 357 -18.59 -13.47 -44.16
CA THR A 357 -19.46 -13.36 -45.33
C THR A 357 -20.92 -13.65 -45.00
N PHE A 358 -21.83 -13.12 -45.82
CA PHE A 358 -23.28 -13.26 -45.67
C PHE A 358 -23.82 -14.36 -46.59
N ALA A 359 -24.77 -15.16 -46.11
CA ALA A 359 -25.51 -16.08 -46.97
C ALA A 359 -26.40 -15.29 -47.93
N SER A 360 -26.52 -15.76 -49.18
CA SER A 360 -27.33 -15.13 -50.21
C SER A 360 -27.91 -16.17 -51.17
N GLY A 361 -28.83 -15.75 -52.03
CA GLY A 361 -29.35 -16.60 -53.11
C GLY A 361 -30.52 -15.98 -53.86
N ILE A 362 -31.18 -16.82 -54.68
CA ILE A 362 -32.36 -16.43 -55.45
C ILE A 362 -33.58 -17.15 -54.87
N VAL A 363 -34.63 -16.37 -54.67
CA VAL A 363 -35.91 -16.77 -54.12
C VAL A 363 -37.00 -16.51 -55.16
N THR A 364 -37.74 -17.55 -55.55
CA THR A 364 -38.81 -17.47 -56.55
C THR A 364 -40.17 -17.45 -55.86
N VAL A 365 -40.95 -16.39 -56.06
CA VAL A 365 -42.30 -16.25 -55.51
C VAL A 365 -43.33 -16.42 -56.63
N TYR A 366 -44.32 -17.27 -56.38
CA TYR A 366 -45.46 -17.51 -57.25
C TYR A 366 -46.73 -16.88 -56.67
N SER A 367 -47.42 -16.07 -57.46
CA SER A 367 -48.74 -15.51 -57.13
C SER A 367 -49.85 -16.29 -57.83
N GLN A 368 -50.82 -16.74 -57.02
CA GLN A 368 -52.12 -17.21 -57.49
C GLN A 368 -53.16 -16.07 -57.61
N GLY A 369 -52.79 -14.85 -57.18
CA GLY A 369 -53.68 -13.70 -57.12
C GLY A 369 -53.96 -13.05 -58.48
N GLY A 370 -55.21 -12.65 -58.71
CA GLY A 370 -55.63 -11.96 -59.94
C GLY A 370 -55.24 -10.48 -60.04
N GLN A 371 -54.28 -10.00 -59.24
CA GLN A 371 -53.73 -8.65 -59.24
C GLN A 371 -52.21 -8.71 -59.05
N PRO A 372 -51.43 -7.79 -59.64
CA PRO A 372 -49.99 -7.70 -59.40
C PRO A 372 -49.72 -7.18 -57.98
N LEU A 373 -48.61 -7.63 -57.39
CA LEU A 373 -48.15 -7.23 -56.07
C LEU A 373 -46.79 -6.54 -56.19
N PHE A 374 -46.55 -5.52 -55.38
CA PHE A 374 -45.33 -4.71 -55.39
C PHE A 374 -44.71 -4.68 -54.00
N PHE A 375 -43.41 -4.95 -53.91
CA PHE A 375 -42.66 -5.05 -52.68
C PHE A 375 -41.37 -4.22 -52.81
N PRO A 376 -41.05 -3.34 -51.85
CA PRO A 376 -39.82 -2.55 -51.90
C PRO A 376 -38.60 -3.38 -51.47
N GLN A 377 -37.42 -2.86 -51.81
CA GLN A 377 -36.13 -3.26 -51.23
C GLN A 377 -36.22 -3.33 -49.69
N GLY A 378 -35.51 -4.28 -49.09
CA GLY A 378 -35.55 -4.48 -47.64
C GLY A 378 -36.79 -5.21 -47.12
N THR A 379 -37.72 -5.64 -48.00
CA THR A 379 -38.70 -6.69 -47.67
C THR A 379 -37.99 -7.91 -47.10
N GLU A 380 -38.41 -8.35 -45.92
CA GLU A 380 -37.78 -9.44 -45.19
C GLU A 380 -38.37 -10.80 -45.57
N PHE A 381 -37.55 -11.84 -45.61
CA PHE A 381 -37.93 -13.23 -45.77
C PHE A 381 -37.42 -14.02 -44.57
N VAL A 382 -38.33 -14.65 -43.82
CA VAL A 382 -37.99 -15.41 -42.61
C VAL A 382 -37.83 -16.89 -42.97
N ALA A 383 -36.57 -17.33 -43.02
CA ALA A 383 -36.16 -18.72 -43.21
C ALA A 383 -35.84 -19.40 -41.88
N THR A 384 -35.48 -20.67 -41.92
CA THR A 384 -35.06 -21.46 -40.75
C THR A 384 -33.79 -22.23 -41.08
N ASN A 385 -32.75 -22.12 -40.23
CA ASN A 385 -31.50 -22.86 -40.41
C ASN A 385 -31.58 -24.30 -39.90
N ALA A 386 -30.52 -25.08 -40.11
CA ALA A 386 -30.45 -26.49 -39.70
C ALA A 386 -30.60 -26.71 -38.17
N GLN A 387 -30.33 -25.67 -37.37
CA GLN A 387 -30.50 -25.65 -35.92
C GLN A 387 -31.93 -25.28 -35.48
N GLY A 388 -32.86 -25.04 -36.42
CA GLY A 388 -34.24 -24.65 -36.14
C GLY A 388 -34.40 -23.17 -35.78
N GLN A 389 -33.38 -22.34 -35.95
CA GLN A 389 -33.40 -20.91 -35.62
C GLN A 389 -33.86 -20.06 -36.81
N PRO A 390 -34.59 -18.95 -36.58
CA PRO A 390 -35.02 -18.07 -37.66
C PRO A 390 -33.85 -17.26 -38.22
N VAL A 391 -33.70 -17.24 -39.55
CA VAL A 391 -32.73 -16.41 -40.26
C VAL A 391 -33.48 -15.44 -41.17
N ILE A 392 -33.17 -14.14 -41.05
CA ILE A 392 -33.82 -13.08 -41.82
C ILE A 392 -32.94 -12.73 -43.02
N PHE A 393 -33.50 -12.90 -44.22
CA PHE A 393 -32.94 -12.38 -45.47
C PHE A 393 -33.71 -11.13 -45.91
N THR A 394 -33.07 -10.21 -46.62
CA THR A 394 -33.69 -8.99 -47.16
C THR A 394 -33.62 -8.97 -48.68
N ALA A 395 -34.69 -8.49 -49.33
CA ALA A 395 -34.70 -8.23 -50.77
C ALA A 395 -33.64 -7.18 -51.15
N ASP A 396 -32.73 -7.54 -52.07
CA ASP A 396 -31.64 -6.66 -52.50
C ASP A 396 -32.13 -5.48 -53.36
N SER A 397 -33.35 -5.54 -53.89
CA SER A 397 -33.98 -4.49 -54.72
C SER A 397 -35.51 -4.55 -54.68
N ASP A 398 -36.18 -3.49 -55.17
CA ASP A 398 -37.63 -3.46 -55.39
C ASP A 398 -38.06 -4.56 -56.38
N PHE A 399 -39.16 -5.26 -56.12
CA PHE A 399 -39.69 -6.29 -57.01
C PHE A 399 -41.21 -6.25 -57.14
N SER A 400 -41.71 -6.78 -58.27
CA SER A 400 -43.14 -6.90 -58.55
C SER A 400 -43.49 -8.31 -59.00
N ILE A 401 -44.48 -8.93 -58.36
CA ILE A 401 -45.02 -10.22 -58.78
C ILE A 401 -46.21 -9.97 -59.73
N PRO A 402 -46.22 -10.51 -60.95
CA PRO A 402 -47.36 -10.38 -61.86
C PRO A 402 -48.65 -11.00 -61.29
N ALA A 403 -49.79 -10.62 -61.88
CA ALA A 403 -51.05 -11.31 -61.64
C ALA A 403 -51.05 -12.71 -62.29
N ALA A 404 -51.72 -13.68 -61.67
CA ALA A 404 -52.02 -14.96 -62.30
C ALA A 404 -52.95 -14.76 -63.52
N ALA A 405 -52.65 -15.46 -64.62
CA ALA A 405 -53.36 -15.33 -65.89
C ALA A 405 -54.10 -16.64 -66.24
N THR A 406 -55.43 -16.60 -66.23
CA THR A 406 -56.28 -17.75 -66.59
C THR A 406 -56.76 -17.64 -68.05
N ARG A 407 -56.44 -18.66 -68.85
CA ARG A 407 -56.90 -18.83 -70.24
C ARG A 407 -57.75 -20.09 -70.38
N ARG A 408 -58.83 -20.01 -71.16
CA ARG A 408 -59.61 -21.19 -71.57
C ARG A 408 -59.12 -21.68 -72.93
N GLU A 409 -58.72 -22.95 -73.01
CA GLU A 409 -58.34 -23.62 -74.25
C GLU A 409 -59.26 -24.82 -74.46
N GLY A 410 -60.25 -24.65 -75.34
CA GLY A 410 -61.34 -25.63 -75.51
C GLY A 410 -62.13 -25.84 -74.22
N ALA A 411 -62.11 -27.07 -73.71
CA ALA A 411 -62.74 -27.45 -72.44
C ALA A 411 -61.83 -27.25 -71.21
N GLN A 412 -60.53 -27.01 -71.41
CA GLN A 412 -59.56 -26.87 -70.32
C GLN A 412 -59.45 -25.42 -69.87
N ILE A 413 -59.28 -25.22 -68.56
CA ILE A 413 -58.89 -23.95 -67.95
C ILE A 413 -57.43 -24.10 -67.54
N ILE A 414 -56.57 -23.24 -68.07
CA ILE A 414 -55.14 -23.18 -67.78
C ILE A 414 -54.88 -21.88 -67.03
N THR A 415 -54.36 -21.96 -65.81
CA THR A 415 -53.90 -20.78 -65.06
C THR A 415 -52.39 -20.80 -65.01
N THR A 416 -51.77 -19.78 -65.59
CA THR A 416 -50.34 -19.47 -65.41
C THR A 416 -50.20 -18.60 -64.16
N LEU A 417 -49.39 -19.03 -63.19
CA LEU A 417 -49.09 -18.23 -62.01
C LEU A 417 -48.25 -17.01 -62.39
N GLY A 418 -48.36 -15.92 -61.63
CA GLY A 418 -47.41 -14.82 -61.74
C GLY A 418 -46.10 -15.21 -61.05
N GLU A 419 -44.96 -15.13 -61.73
CA GLU A 419 -43.65 -15.47 -61.17
C GLU A 419 -42.78 -14.21 -61.01
N ALA A 420 -42.05 -14.11 -59.90
CA ALA A 420 -40.93 -13.19 -59.73
C ALA A 420 -39.75 -13.94 -59.10
N GLN A 421 -38.53 -13.55 -59.49
CA GLN A 421 -37.27 -14.05 -58.91
C GLN A 421 -36.56 -12.88 -58.22
N ILE A 422 -36.24 -13.04 -56.94
CA ILE A 422 -35.71 -12.00 -56.07
C ILE A 422 -34.33 -12.44 -55.57
N ALA A 423 -33.33 -11.59 -55.72
CA ALA A 423 -32.05 -11.75 -55.03
C ALA A 423 -32.20 -11.32 -53.57
N VAL A 424 -31.74 -12.17 -52.65
CA VAL A 424 -31.83 -11.91 -51.21
C VAL A 424 -30.49 -12.16 -50.52
N THR A 425 -30.17 -11.29 -49.56
CA THR A 425 -28.97 -11.40 -48.71
C THR A 425 -29.38 -11.49 -47.25
N SER A 426 -28.71 -12.33 -46.46
CA SER A 426 -28.92 -12.47 -45.01
C SER A 426 -28.61 -11.16 -44.28
N ARG A 427 -29.39 -10.84 -43.24
CA ARG A 427 -29.09 -9.74 -42.30
C ARG A 427 -27.90 -10.05 -41.39
N ILE A 428 -27.60 -11.33 -41.17
CA ILE A 428 -26.48 -11.80 -40.34
C ILE A 428 -25.38 -12.47 -41.18
N PRO A 429 -24.09 -12.22 -40.91
CA PRO A 429 -22.98 -12.95 -41.52
C PRO A 429 -22.72 -14.27 -40.76
N GLY A 430 -21.86 -15.13 -41.30
CA GLY A 430 -21.42 -16.37 -40.65
C GLY A 430 -22.10 -17.64 -41.16
N SER A 431 -21.62 -18.80 -40.72
CA SER A 431 -22.11 -20.11 -41.16
C SER A 431 -23.56 -20.38 -40.72
N ALA A 432 -23.96 -19.84 -39.56
CA ALA A 432 -25.32 -19.91 -39.01
C ALA A 432 -26.38 -19.19 -39.87
N ALA A 433 -25.96 -18.34 -40.82
CA ALA A 433 -26.82 -17.67 -41.79
C ALA A 433 -27.24 -18.58 -42.96
N ASN A 434 -26.56 -19.70 -43.19
CA ASN A 434 -26.91 -20.61 -44.28
C ASN A 434 -28.20 -21.38 -43.96
N VAL A 435 -29.11 -21.48 -44.92
CA VAL A 435 -30.39 -22.20 -44.76
C VAL A 435 -30.63 -23.18 -45.91
N GLU A 436 -31.34 -24.27 -45.62
CA GLU A 436 -31.75 -25.24 -46.64
C GLU A 436 -32.86 -24.68 -47.54
N GLY A 437 -33.04 -25.28 -48.72
CA GLY A 437 -34.06 -24.86 -49.68
C GLY A 437 -35.49 -25.05 -49.18
N ASN A 438 -36.38 -24.12 -49.52
CA ASN A 438 -37.80 -24.09 -49.15
C ASN A 438 -38.08 -24.00 -47.63
N THR A 439 -37.18 -23.37 -46.88
CA THR A 439 -37.32 -23.07 -45.44
C THR A 439 -37.94 -21.71 -45.14
N ILE A 440 -38.15 -20.83 -46.13
CA ILE A 440 -38.86 -19.55 -45.95
C ILE A 440 -40.35 -19.81 -45.67
N THR A 441 -40.84 -19.26 -44.55
CA THR A 441 -42.24 -19.40 -44.09
C THR A 441 -43.01 -18.08 -44.07
N GLN A 442 -42.33 -16.93 -44.09
CA GLN A 442 -42.96 -15.61 -44.02
C GLN A 442 -42.25 -14.59 -44.92
N ILE A 443 -43.02 -13.66 -45.51
CA ILE A 443 -42.54 -12.41 -46.11
C ILE A 443 -43.03 -11.25 -45.24
N ILE A 444 -42.17 -10.31 -44.87
CA ILE A 444 -42.53 -9.13 -44.09
C ILE A 444 -42.12 -7.86 -44.86
N PRO A 445 -43.07 -7.18 -45.53
CA PRO A 445 -42.79 -5.90 -46.19
C PRO A 445 -42.55 -4.80 -45.15
N PRO A 446 -41.68 -3.80 -45.41
CA PRO A 446 -41.35 -2.76 -44.44
C PRO A 446 -42.59 -1.99 -43.96
N GLY A 447 -42.82 -1.99 -42.65
CA GLY A 447 -43.97 -1.35 -42.01
C GLY A 447 -45.32 -2.05 -42.23
N GLN A 448 -45.35 -3.29 -42.73
CA GLN A 448 -46.56 -4.09 -42.94
C GLN A 448 -46.57 -5.35 -42.06
N ALA A 449 -47.72 -6.03 -41.98
CA ALA A 449 -47.85 -7.29 -41.27
C ALA A 449 -47.17 -8.44 -42.04
N ALA A 450 -46.70 -9.46 -41.32
CA ALA A 450 -46.12 -10.66 -41.91
C ALA A 450 -47.14 -11.45 -42.74
N ILE A 451 -46.75 -11.78 -43.97
CA ILE A 451 -47.50 -12.62 -44.90
C ILE A 451 -46.97 -14.05 -44.77
N VAL A 452 -47.79 -14.95 -44.23
CA VAL A 452 -47.46 -16.39 -44.19
C VAL A 452 -47.59 -16.97 -45.60
N VAL A 453 -46.57 -17.70 -46.03
CA VAL A 453 -46.47 -18.31 -47.37
C VAL A 453 -46.42 -19.83 -47.29
N ASN A 454 -46.58 -20.52 -48.42
CA ASN A 454 -46.58 -21.99 -48.52
C ASN A 454 -47.66 -22.72 -47.70
N ALA A 455 -48.59 -21.97 -47.08
CA ALA A 455 -49.70 -22.46 -46.27
C ALA A 455 -51.03 -22.58 -47.05
N GLY A 456 -50.98 -22.70 -48.39
CA GLY A 456 -52.17 -22.69 -49.26
C GLY A 456 -52.82 -21.31 -49.42
N GLY A 457 -52.03 -20.24 -49.26
CA GLY A 457 -52.47 -18.85 -49.45
C GLY A 457 -52.42 -18.39 -50.91
N THR A 458 -52.39 -17.07 -51.13
CA THR A 458 -52.24 -16.47 -52.46
C THR A 458 -50.81 -16.43 -52.98
N LEU A 459 -49.82 -16.75 -52.13
CA LEU A 459 -48.39 -16.75 -52.43
C LEU A 459 -47.75 -18.09 -52.02
N ASP A 460 -47.11 -18.72 -53.00
CA ASP A 460 -46.22 -19.87 -52.80
C ASP A 460 -44.77 -19.45 -53.08
N LEU A 461 -43.81 -20.11 -52.43
CA LEU A 461 -42.44 -19.63 -52.31
C LEU A 461 -41.44 -20.78 -52.43
N LEU A 462 -40.58 -20.73 -53.43
CA LEU A 462 -39.60 -21.77 -53.76
C LEU A 462 -38.19 -21.18 -53.83
N HIS A 463 -37.23 -21.84 -53.17
CA HIS A 463 -35.82 -21.45 -53.23
C HIS A 463 -34.88 -22.64 -53.03
N GLY A 464 -33.69 -22.56 -53.64
CA GLY A 464 -32.58 -23.44 -53.28
C GLY A 464 -32.00 -23.08 -51.91
N SER A 465 -31.02 -23.86 -51.42
CA SER A 465 -30.29 -23.50 -50.21
C SER A 465 -29.62 -22.13 -50.39
N LEU A 466 -29.85 -21.22 -49.45
CA LEU A 466 -29.24 -19.88 -49.47
C LEU A 466 -27.91 -20.00 -48.71
N THR A 467 -26.79 -19.75 -49.41
CA THR A 467 -25.45 -20.11 -48.95
C THR A 467 -24.43 -19.01 -49.19
N GLY A 468 -23.18 -19.22 -48.74
CA GLY A 468 -22.12 -18.23 -48.78
C GLY A 468 -21.89 -17.50 -47.45
N GLY A 469 -22.68 -17.83 -46.41
CA GLY A 469 -22.37 -17.45 -45.04
C GLY A 469 -21.15 -18.23 -44.55
N GLY A 470 -20.11 -17.51 -44.13
CA GLY A 470 -18.78 -18.08 -43.87
C GLY A 470 -18.10 -17.45 -42.68
N GLU A 471 -17.17 -18.22 -42.10
CA GLU A 471 -16.36 -17.85 -40.94
C GLU A 471 -14.88 -18.09 -41.25
N GLU A 472 -14.02 -17.22 -40.73
CA GLU A 472 -12.57 -17.34 -40.83
C GLU A 472 -11.95 -17.29 -39.43
N PRO A 473 -10.85 -18.01 -39.18
CA PRO A 473 -10.13 -17.91 -37.91
C PRO A 473 -9.49 -16.52 -37.78
N VAL A 474 -9.70 -15.89 -36.63
CA VAL A 474 -9.04 -14.64 -36.23
C VAL A 474 -8.40 -14.81 -34.86
N SER A 475 -7.15 -14.37 -34.74
CA SER A 475 -6.50 -14.14 -33.44
C SER A 475 -7.02 -12.82 -32.88
N VAL A 476 -7.42 -12.83 -31.60
CA VAL A 476 -7.95 -11.67 -30.87
C VAL A 476 -7.25 -11.61 -29.53
N VAL A 477 -6.73 -10.44 -29.14
CA VAL A 477 -6.06 -10.27 -27.84
C VAL A 477 -7.07 -10.51 -26.72
N LYS A 478 -6.81 -11.48 -25.85
CA LYS A 478 -7.59 -11.72 -24.65
C LYS A 478 -6.87 -11.19 -23.41
N ASP A 479 -7.63 -10.87 -22.37
CA ASP A 479 -7.08 -10.45 -21.08
C ASP A 479 -6.25 -11.56 -20.40
N SER A 480 -6.53 -12.84 -20.71
CA SER A 480 -5.68 -13.99 -20.35
C SER A 480 -4.26 -13.87 -20.92
N ASP A 481 -4.16 -13.44 -22.17
CA ASP A 481 -2.89 -13.35 -22.90
C ASP A 481 -2.10 -12.16 -22.34
N VAL A 482 -2.79 -11.03 -22.13
CA VAL A 482 -2.23 -9.83 -21.48
C VAL A 482 -1.72 -10.15 -20.08
N SER A 483 -2.52 -10.80 -19.22
CA SER A 483 -2.11 -11.13 -17.84
C SER A 483 -0.88 -12.05 -17.78
N THR A 484 -0.74 -12.96 -18.76
CA THR A 484 0.44 -13.84 -18.89
C THR A 484 1.73 -13.04 -19.19
N VAL A 485 1.62 -11.96 -19.97
CA VAL A 485 2.75 -11.08 -20.34
C VAL A 485 3.02 -10.01 -19.28
N LEU A 486 1.98 -9.57 -18.57
CA LEU A 486 2.03 -8.46 -17.62
C LEU A 486 3.02 -8.71 -16.48
N SER A 487 3.10 -9.93 -15.95
CA SER A 487 4.07 -10.29 -14.90
C SER A 487 5.51 -10.01 -15.33
N ALA A 488 5.90 -10.47 -16.52
CA ALA A 488 7.22 -10.21 -17.10
C ALA A 488 7.42 -8.72 -17.45
N ALA A 489 6.37 -8.01 -17.83
CA ALA A 489 6.42 -6.56 -18.06
C ALA A 489 6.68 -5.77 -16.76
N LEU A 490 6.06 -6.16 -15.64
CA LEU A 490 6.24 -5.53 -14.33
C LEU A 490 7.64 -5.78 -13.75
N THR A 491 8.13 -7.02 -13.82
CA THR A 491 9.53 -7.32 -13.45
C THR A 491 10.51 -6.54 -14.32
N GLY A 492 10.22 -6.36 -15.62
CA GLY A 492 10.99 -5.49 -16.50
C GLY A 492 10.96 -4.01 -16.08
N LEU A 493 9.78 -3.50 -15.73
CA LEU A 493 9.56 -2.13 -15.26
C LEU A 493 10.37 -1.82 -14.00
N TYR A 494 10.27 -2.66 -12.96
CA TYR A 494 10.99 -2.47 -11.71
C TYR A 494 12.53 -2.53 -11.90
N ASN A 495 13.01 -3.48 -12.70
CA ASN A 495 14.45 -3.57 -13.00
C ASN A 495 14.97 -2.39 -13.85
N GLN A 496 14.15 -1.83 -14.75
CA GLN A 496 14.47 -0.62 -15.50
C GLN A 496 14.47 0.61 -14.57
N ALA A 497 13.45 0.78 -13.74
CA ALA A 497 13.30 1.91 -12.83
C ALA A 497 14.43 1.94 -11.80
N ARG A 498 14.84 0.78 -11.27
CA ARG A 498 16.00 0.68 -10.39
C ARG A 498 17.30 1.14 -11.05
N GLN A 499 17.54 0.80 -12.33
CA GLN A 499 18.71 1.27 -13.07
C GLN A 499 18.67 2.79 -13.31
N GLU A 500 17.50 3.35 -13.59
CA GLU A 500 17.30 4.80 -13.76
C GLU A 500 17.47 5.57 -12.44
N LEU A 501 16.95 5.04 -11.33
CA LEU A 501 17.19 5.54 -9.97
C LEU A 501 18.67 5.49 -9.58
N GLU A 502 19.38 4.39 -9.90
CA GLU A 502 20.81 4.22 -9.58
C GLU A 502 21.68 5.22 -10.37
N ALA A 503 21.41 5.37 -11.68
CA ALA A 503 22.03 6.38 -12.50
C ALA A 503 21.75 7.81 -11.98
N ARG A 504 20.51 8.08 -11.57
CA ARG A 504 20.10 9.40 -11.06
C ARG A 504 20.66 9.72 -9.67
N ALA A 505 20.86 8.73 -8.80
CA ALA A 505 21.59 8.88 -7.55
C ALA A 505 23.07 9.19 -7.81
N ALA A 506 23.69 8.47 -8.76
CA ALA A 506 25.08 8.68 -9.14
C ALA A 506 25.33 10.07 -9.76
N GLU A 507 24.39 10.63 -10.53
CA GLU A 507 24.44 12.02 -11.01
C GLU A 507 24.50 13.05 -9.88
N LEU A 508 23.90 12.75 -8.72
CA LEU A 508 23.94 13.58 -7.52
C LEU A 508 25.17 13.34 -6.63
N GLY A 509 25.99 12.34 -6.96
CA GLY A 509 27.13 11.90 -6.13
C GLY A 509 26.73 11.08 -4.90
N LEU A 510 25.52 10.50 -4.91
CA LEU A 510 24.95 9.66 -3.85
C LEU A 510 24.93 8.18 -4.25
N SER A 511 24.75 7.29 -3.28
CA SER A 511 24.45 5.87 -3.51
C SER A 511 22.94 5.65 -3.38
N LEU A 512 22.32 4.92 -4.31
CA LEU A 512 20.95 4.42 -4.14
C LEU A 512 20.90 3.40 -2.99
N GLU A 513 19.85 3.42 -2.16
CA GLU A 513 19.60 2.38 -1.14
C GLU A 513 18.52 1.40 -1.63
N PRO A 514 18.87 0.15 -2.01
CA PRO A 514 17.96 -0.73 -2.74
C PRO A 514 16.72 -1.19 -1.97
N THR A 515 16.71 -1.12 -0.64
CA THR A 515 15.54 -1.47 0.19
C THR A 515 14.52 -0.34 0.28
N THR A 516 14.74 0.79 -0.40
CA THR A 516 13.84 1.95 -0.39
C THR A 516 13.19 2.21 -1.75
N VAL A 517 13.27 1.28 -2.72
CA VAL A 517 12.61 1.45 -4.02
C VAL A 517 11.12 1.20 -3.88
N ALA A 518 10.32 2.25 -4.05
CA ALA A 518 8.85 2.23 -3.99
C ALA A 518 8.25 2.73 -5.32
N PRO A 519 7.20 2.09 -5.86
CA PRO A 519 6.56 0.84 -5.39
C PRO A 519 7.50 -0.37 -5.52
N THR A 520 7.28 -1.36 -4.66
CA THR A 520 8.00 -2.65 -4.65
C THR A 520 7.38 -3.63 -5.66
N ASP A 521 8.09 -4.72 -5.99
CA ASP A 521 7.56 -5.80 -6.84
C ASP A 521 6.20 -6.34 -6.31
N ASP A 522 6.01 -6.43 -4.99
CA ASP A 522 4.76 -6.92 -4.38
C ASP A 522 3.59 -5.91 -4.51
N VAL A 523 3.86 -4.60 -4.48
CA VAL A 523 2.86 -3.55 -4.71
C VAL A 523 2.47 -3.49 -6.20
N LEU A 524 3.45 -3.66 -7.10
CA LEU A 524 3.20 -3.83 -8.53
C LEU A 524 2.37 -5.10 -8.82
N ALA A 525 2.65 -6.22 -8.13
CA ALA A 525 1.87 -7.45 -8.27
C ALA A 525 0.40 -7.30 -7.83
N GLN A 526 0.11 -6.36 -6.92
CA GLN A 526 -1.25 -6.02 -6.46
C GLN A 526 -2.02 -5.08 -7.40
N GLY A 527 -1.43 -4.65 -8.52
CA GLY A 527 -2.08 -3.75 -9.47
C GLY A 527 -1.93 -2.25 -9.17
N GLN A 528 -1.04 -1.88 -8.25
CA GLN A 528 -0.87 -0.50 -7.77
C GLN A 528 0.43 0.14 -8.28
N GLY A 529 0.43 1.46 -8.47
CA GLY A 529 1.64 2.24 -8.79
C GLY A 529 2.05 2.29 -10.28
N TYR A 530 1.28 1.67 -11.18
CA TYR A 530 1.54 1.69 -12.62
C TYR A 530 0.26 1.83 -13.45
N THR A 531 0.44 2.07 -14.74
CA THR A 531 -0.60 2.05 -15.78
C THR A 531 -0.23 1.03 -16.85
N VAL A 532 -1.23 0.47 -17.53
CA VAL A 532 -1.07 -0.50 -18.63
C VAL A 532 -1.64 0.09 -19.92
N ASP A 533 -0.86 0.01 -21.00
CA ASP A 533 -1.33 0.20 -22.37
C ASP A 533 -1.10 -1.11 -23.15
N VAL A 534 -2.07 -1.52 -23.96
CA VAL A 534 -2.04 -2.78 -24.70
C VAL A 534 -2.32 -2.50 -26.17
N GLN A 535 -1.35 -2.83 -27.03
CA GLN A 535 -1.41 -2.52 -28.45
C GLN A 535 -1.23 -3.79 -29.31
N PRO A 536 -2.25 -4.21 -30.10
CA PRO A 536 -3.61 -3.66 -30.13
C PRO A 536 -4.41 -4.01 -28.85
N PRO A 537 -5.42 -3.21 -28.46
CA PRO A 537 -6.20 -3.44 -27.24
C PRO A 537 -6.92 -4.78 -27.17
N SER A 538 -7.23 -5.24 -25.95
CA SER A 538 -8.08 -6.42 -25.70
C SER A 538 -9.37 -6.38 -26.54
N GLY A 539 -9.74 -7.53 -27.10
CA GLY A 539 -10.88 -7.67 -28.00
C GLY A 539 -10.63 -7.24 -29.45
N GLN A 540 -9.47 -6.64 -29.78
CA GLN A 540 -9.11 -6.35 -31.18
C GLN A 540 -8.41 -7.54 -31.87
N ARG A 541 -8.59 -7.59 -33.20
CA ARG A 541 -8.00 -8.63 -34.07
C ARG A 541 -6.52 -8.34 -34.32
N VAL A 542 -5.72 -9.39 -34.31
CA VAL A 542 -4.28 -9.38 -34.66
C VAL A 542 -4.07 -10.10 -36.00
N ASP A 543 -2.97 -9.82 -36.69
CA ASP A 543 -2.57 -10.56 -37.89
C ASP A 543 -2.32 -12.04 -37.54
N ILE A 544 -3.06 -12.96 -38.16
CA ILE A 544 -2.93 -14.41 -37.92
C ILE A 544 -1.56 -14.97 -38.35
N THR A 545 -0.83 -14.27 -39.22
CA THR A 545 0.54 -14.64 -39.63
C THR A 545 1.63 -14.12 -38.68
N ASN A 546 1.29 -13.15 -37.83
CA ASN A 546 2.13 -12.63 -36.76
C ASN A 546 1.26 -12.17 -35.58
N PRO A 547 0.73 -13.11 -34.75
CA PRO A 547 -0.28 -12.83 -33.73
C PRO A 547 0.30 -12.14 -32.48
N ALA A 548 1.23 -11.23 -32.66
CA ALA A 548 1.94 -10.52 -31.61
C ALA A 548 1.21 -9.26 -31.15
N PHE A 549 1.22 -9.01 -29.84
CA PHE A 549 0.74 -7.78 -29.21
C PHE A 549 1.80 -7.27 -28.22
N THR A 550 1.77 -5.99 -27.90
CA THR A 550 2.69 -5.37 -26.94
C THR A 550 1.93 -4.87 -25.73
N VAL A 551 2.41 -5.23 -24.53
CA VAL A 551 1.98 -4.68 -23.25
C VAL A 551 3.04 -3.66 -22.83
N ALA A 552 2.68 -2.39 -22.83
CA ALA A 552 3.50 -1.33 -22.24
C ALA A 552 3.01 -1.06 -20.82
N VAL A 553 3.92 -0.98 -19.86
CA VAL A 553 3.65 -0.57 -18.49
C VAL A 553 4.47 0.66 -18.16
N SER A 554 3.87 1.61 -17.44
CA SER A 554 4.59 2.80 -16.97
C SER A 554 4.18 3.18 -15.56
N GLY A 555 5.13 3.66 -14.77
CA GLY A 555 4.94 3.99 -13.36
C GLY A 555 5.98 4.99 -12.87
N GLN A 556 5.65 5.69 -11.79
CA GLN A 556 6.57 6.58 -11.10
C GLN A 556 7.20 5.83 -9.94
N PHE A 557 8.54 5.85 -9.88
CA PHE A 557 9.31 5.19 -8.82
C PHE A 557 10.09 6.22 -8.02
N SER A 558 10.17 6.03 -6.71
CA SER A 558 11.03 6.81 -5.83
C SER A 558 11.90 5.93 -4.96
N ALA A 559 13.02 6.48 -4.51
CA ALA A 559 13.89 5.84 -3.53
C ALA A 559 14.69 6.87 -2.74
N LEU A 560 15.31 6.42 -1.65
CA LEU A 560 16.30 7.20 -0.91
C LEU A 560 17.70 6.94 -1.46
N ALA A 561 18.51 8.00 -1.52
CA ALA A 561 19.93 7.93 -1.82
C ALA A 561 20.75 8.54 -0.67
N THR A 562 21.76 7.80 -0.20
CA THR A 562 22.61 8.13 0.94
C THR A 562 24.01 8.60 0.50
N PRO A 563 24.76 9.33 1.34
CA PRO A 563 26.16 9.63 1.09
C PRO A 563 26.99 8.35 0.92
N PRO A 564 27.88 8.26 -0.08
CA PRO A 564 28.62 7.04 -0.36
C PRO A 564 29.51 6.64 0.84
N GLY A 565 29.26 5.45 1.38
CA GLY A 565 29.93 4.93 2.58
C GLY A 565 29.23 5.21 3.91
N GLN A 566 27.96 5.63 3.90
CA GLN A 566 27.11 5.73 5.09
C GLN A 566 25.80 4.96 4.85
N SER A 567 25.73 3.69 5.26
CA SER A 567 24.54 2.88 4.96
C SER A 567 23.30 3.38 5.72
N LEU A 568 22.13 3.22 5.10
CA LEU A 568 20.85 3.56 5.71
C LEU A 568 20.65 2.88 7.07
N ARG A 569 21.04 1.60 7.23
CA ARG A 569 20.90 0.86 8.49
C ARG A 569 21.76 1.44 9.62
N GLU A 570 22.99 1.84 9.34
CA GLU A 570 23.87 2.47 10.34
C GLU A 570 23.31 3.83 10.78
N GLN A 571 22.81 4.62 9.83
CA GLN A 571 22.20 5.92 10.12
C GLN A 571 20.88 5.77 10.90
N LEU A 572 20.03 4.81 10.51
CA LEU A 572 18.77 4.48 11.19
C LEU A 572 19.00 4.05 12.64
N GLN A 573 19.95 3.14 12.88
CA GLN A 573 20.25 2.64 14.22
C GLN A 573 20.68 3.77 15.19
N VAL A 574 21.39 4.78 14.69
CA VAL A 574 21.75 5.98 15.47
C VAL A 574 20.55 6.91 15.64
N ALA A 575 19.82 7.22 14.56
CA ALA A 575 18.67 8.13 14.60
C ALA A 575 17.53 7.62 15.50
N PHE A 576 17.21 6.32 15.42
CA PHE A 576 16.21 5.64 16.26
C PHE A 576 16.62 5.67 17.73
N SER A 577 17.88 5.32 18.06
CA SER A 577 18.39 5.39 19.42
C SER A 577 18.32 6.81 20.01
N ASN A 578 18.78 7.82 19.26
CA ASN A 578 18.80 9.20 19.72
C ASN A 578 17.39 9.85 19.79
N LYS A 579 16.41 9.32 19.04
CA LYS A 579 15.01 9.71 19.17
C LYS A 579 14.43 9.17 20.48
N LEU A 580 14.56 7.86 20.71
CA LEU A 580 14.05 7.19 21.92
C LEU A 580 14.70 7.71 23.20
N ASP A 581 16.00 8.05 23.17
CA ASP A 581 16.71 8.71 24.27
C ASP A 581 16.08 10.08 24.60
N SER A 582 15.81 10.91 23.59
CA SER A 582 15.23 12.25 23.79
C SER A 582 13.76 12.28 24.22
N GLU A 583 13.06 11.16 24.08
CA GLU A 583 11.67 10.98 24.49
C GLU A 583 11.58 10.26 25.86
N ASP A 584 12.72 10.05 26.55
CA ASP A 584 12.85 9.28 27.79
C ASP A 584 12.27 7.85 27.69
N ARG A 585 12.32 7.24 26.50
CA ARG A 585 11.69 5.93 26.18
C ARG A 585 12.62 4.71 26.36
N ILE A 586 13.92 4.90 26.51
CA ILE A 586 14.87 3.79 26.70
C ILE A 586 14.76 3.25 28.13
N LEU A 587 14.46 1.96 28.27
CA LEU A 587 14.28 1.31 29.57
C LEU A 587 15.62 0.90 30.20
N TRP A 588 15.70 0.93 31.53
CA TRP A 588 16.93 0.62 32.27
C TRP A 588 17.43 -0.82 32.01
N GLY A 589 18.63 -0.95 31.43
CA GLY A 589 19.20 -2.24 31.01
C GLY A 589 18.65 -2.77 29.68
N THR A 590 18.14 -1.88 28.81
CA THR A 590 17.82 -2.19 27.42
C THR A 590 18.66 -1.37 26.45
N ALA A 591 18.81 -1.85 25.23
CA ALA A 591 19.35 -1.10 24.10
C ALA A 591 18.35 -1.12 22.93
N PRO A 592 18.11 0.02 22.25
CA PRO A 592 17.27 0.04 21.06
C PRO A 592 17.97 -0.64 19.88
N ILE A 593 17.27 -1.55 19.21
CA ILE A 593 17.72 -2.23 17.99
C ILE A 593 16.71 -1.93 16.88
N VAL A 594 17.20 -1.62 15.68
CA VAL A 594 16.38 -1.56 14.46
C VAL A 594 16.32 -2.94 13.84
N ASP A 595 15.12 -3.48 13.67
CA ASP A 595 14.86 -4.78 13.05
C ASP A 595 14.60 -4.61 11.55
N ASN A 596 13.59 -3.79 11.22
CA ASN A 596 13.06 -3.53 9.88
C ASN A 596 12.85 -2.01 9.63
N TRP A 597 12.66 -1.62 8.37
CA TRP A 597 12.23 -0.27 8.00
C TRP A 597 11.48 -0.27 6.66
N GLU A 598 10.56 0.67 6.49
CA GLU A 598 9.78 0.85 5.26
C GLU A 598 9.87 2.29 4.75
N TRP A 599 9.79 2.46 3.43
CA TRP A 599 9.74 3.75 2.74
C TRP A 599 8.47 3.84 1.88
N ASP A 600 7.48 4.60 2.35
CA ASP A 600 6.16 4.75 1.71
C ASP A 600 6.16 5.73 0.50
N GLY A 601 7.32 6.28 0.13
CA GLY A 601 7.46 7.36 -0.85
C GLY A 601 7.48 8.78 -0.26
N GLN A 602 7.23 8.94 1.04
CA GLN A 602 7.23 10.23 1.77
C GLN A 602 7.87 10.17 3.16
N ARG A 603 7.81 9.02 3.84
CA ARG A 603 8.21 8.77 5.23
C ARG A 603 9.07 7.52 5.33
N LEU A 604 10.02 7.55 6.25
CA LEU A 604 10.81 6.40 6.66
C LEU A 604 10.26 5.91 8.01
N LEU A 605 9.56 4.78 7.99
CA LEU A 605 9.04 4.09 9.16
C LEU A 605 10.04 3.03 9.62
N VAL A 606 10.11 2.76 10.91
CA VAL A 606 11.11 1.87 11.51
C VAL A 606 10.46 0.97 12.55
N ASP A 607 10.67 -0.33 12.39
CA ASP A 607 10.33 -1.32 13.39
C ASP A 607 11.61 -1.73 14.14
N GLY A 608 11.48 -1.89 15.44
CA GLY A 608 12.59 -2.29 16.29
C GLY A 608 12.13 -2.74 17.67
N ALA A 609 13.10 -2.94 18.55
CA ALA A 609 12.84 -3.35 19.92
C ALA A 609 13.78 -2.69 20.91
N LEU A 610 13.34 -2.56 22.16
CA LEU A 610 14.22 -2.37 23.32
C LEU A 610 14.63 -3.75 23.83
N ASP A 611 15.82 -4.18 23.41
CA ASP A 611 16.37 -5.50 23.69
C ASP A 611 17.15 -5.48 25.02
N PRO A 612 16.95 -6.45 25.94
CA PRO A 612 17.63 -6.44 27.23
C PRO A 612 19.14 -6.71 27.07
N THR A 613 19.99 -5.86 27.63
CA THR A 613 21.45 -5.86 27.35
C THR A 613 22.22 -7.06 27.91
N GLY A 614 21.58 -7.93 28.69
CA GLY A 614 22.15 -9.18 29.22
C GLY A 614 23.17 -9.03 30.37
N ASP A 615 23.90 -7.90 30.44
CA ASP A 615 24.74 -7.54 31.58
C ASP A 615 23.91 -7.30 32.85
N GLU A 616 24.48 -7.58 34.04
CA GLU A 616 23.81 -7.22 35.31
C GLU A 616 23.66 -5.68 35.39
N PRO A 617 22.44 -5.16 35.64
CA PRO A 617 22.23 -3.73 35.72
C PRO A 617 23.09 -3.13 36.84
N ALA A 618 23.89 -2.12 36.49
CA ALA A 618 24.77 -1.41 37.41
C ALA A 618 24.67 0.09 37.15
N LEU A 619 24.59 0.89 38.23
CA LEU A 619 24.65 2.34 38.13
C LEU A 619 25.96 2.76 37.47
N SER A 620 25.90 3.71 36.53
CA SER A 620 27.10 4.27 35.93
C SER A 620 27.99 4.92 36.99
N ASP A 621 29.28 5.01 36.69
CA ASP A 621 30.24 5.72 37.53
C ASP A 621 29.78 7.17 37.83
N THR A 622 29.02 7.77 36.91
CA THR A 622 28.39 9.10 37.03
C THR A 622 27.28 9.13 38.08
N GLU A 623 26.32 8.21 38.03
CA GLU A 623 25.21 8.11 39.00
C GLU A 623 25.72 7.69 40.37
N LEU A 624 26.66 6.74 40.45
CA LEU A 624 27.35 6.38 41.70
C LEU A 624 28.04 7.59 42.34
N ARG A 625 28.58 8.52 41.54
CA ARG A 625 29.15 9.78 42.03
C ARG A 625 28.07 10.77 42.46
N ALA A 626 26.97 10.91 41.72
CA ALA A 626 25.84 11.77 42.08
C ALA A 626 25.21 11.32 43.41
N LEU A 627 24.86 10.03 43.52
CA LEU A 627 24.29 9.36 44.69
C LEU A 627 25.19 9.51 45.93
N ARG A 628 26.50 9.23 45.82
CA ARG A 628 27.46 9.44 46.92
C ARG A 628 27.57 10.92 47.32
N ASN A 629 27.57 11.84 46.35
CA ASN A 629 27.64 13.28 46.63
C ASN A 629 26.38 13.79 47.33
N ALA A 630 25.20 13.30 46.95
CA ALA A 630 23.93 13.63 47.58
C ALA A 630 23.85 13.14 49.03
N LEU A 631 24.40 11.95 49.32
CA LEU A 631 24.42 11.34 50.65
C LEU A 631 25.51 11.90 51.60
N ARG A 632 26.67 12.32 51.07
CA ARG A 632 27.86 12.67 51.88
C ARG A 632 27.58 13.80 52.87
N GLY A 633 27.62 13.49 54.17
CA GLY A 633 27.52 14.47 55.24
C GLY A 633 26.11 14.98 55.57
N GLN A 634 25.06 14.46 54.93
CA GLN A 634 23.69 14.91 55.18
C GLN A 634 23.13 14.40 56.51
N PRO A 635 22.24 15.16 57.18
CA PRO A 635 21.38 14.61 58.22
C PRO A 635 20.41 13.59 57.60
N ARG A 636 20.03 12.56 58.36
CA ARG A 636 19.26 11.41 57.86
C ARG A 636 18.02 11.80 57.05
N ALA A 637 17.21 12.74 57.52
CA ALA A 637 15.99 13.17 56.81
C ALA A 637 16.27 13.82 55.44
N ALA A 638 17.44 14.46 55.25
CA ALA A 638 17.84 15.00 53.95
C ALA A 638 18.46 13.91 53.05
N ALA A 639 19.10 12.90 53.62
CA ALA A 639 19.53 11.70 52.89
C ALA A 639 18.34 10.84 52.43
N GLU A 640 17.31 10.70 53.26
CA GLU A 640 16.03 10.06 52.91
C GLU A 640 15.34 10.85 51.78
N ALA A 641 15.21 12.18 51.89
CA ALA A 641 14.65 13.00 50.82
C ALA A 641 15.46 12.95 49.50
N ALA A 642 16.80 12.85 49.58
CA ALA A 642 17.64 12.70 48.38
C ALA A 642 17.46 11.33 47.72
N LEU A 643 17.44 10.24 48.50
CA LEU A 643 17.18 8.89 47.98
C LEU A 643 15.76 8.73 47.46
N GLN A 644 14.79 9.40 48.09
CA GLN A 644 13.42 9.49 47.59
C GLN A 644 13.36 10.15 46.21
N GLY A 645 14.15 11.20 45.96
CA GLY A 645 14.35 11.76 44.63
C GLY A 645 14.86 10.73 43.62
N PHE A 646 15.92 9.98 43.93
CA PHE A 646 16.42 8.90 43.05
C PHE A 646 15.42 7.75 42.82
N VAL A 647 14.40 7.58 43.69
CA VAL A 647 13.27 6.65 43.48
C VAL A 647 12.22 7.26 42.55
N GLU A 648 11.91 8.55 42.72
CA GLU A 648 10.96 9.30 41.89
C GLU A 648 11.51 9.52 40.46
N ASP A 649 12.83 9.66 40.32
CA ASP A 649 13.59 9.69 39.06
C ASP A 649 13.75 8.28 38.44
N GLY A 650 13.25 7.21 39.07
CA GLY A 650 13.31 5.81 38.58
C GLY A 650 14.68 5.12 38.63
N ILE A 651 15.76 5.86 38.96
CA ILE A 651 17.15 5.38 38.98
C ILE A 651 17.37 4.25 40.01
N ILE A 652 16.59 4.23 41.11
CA ILE A 652 16.63 3.17 42.13
C ILE A 652 15.21 2.74 42.52
N SER A 653 14.98 1.45 42.77
CA SER A 653 13.66 0.92 43.14
C SER A 653 13.37 1.03 44.64
N SER A 654 14.39 0.90 45.48
CA SER A 654 14.27 1.04 46.93
C SER A 654 15.64 1.28 47.60
N TYR A 655 15.62 1.74 48.84
CA TYR A 655 16.83 2.01 49.62
C TYR A 655 16.66 1.60 51.09
N SER A 656 17.79 1.37 51.76
CA SER A 656 17.87 1.11 53.20
C SER A 656 19.04 1.87 53.82
N LEU A 657 18.73 2.63 54.87
CA LEU A 657 19.68 3.45 55.62
C LEU A 657 19.93 2.85 57.01
N PRO A 658 21.14 3.00 57.58
CA PRO A 658 21.43 2.58 58.96
C PRO A 658 20.47 3.23 59.97
N THR A 659 19.90 2.42 60.87
CA THR A 659 18.93 2.90 61.87
C THR A 659 19.57 3.61 63.06
N ASP A 660 20.88 3.49 63.21
CA ASP A 660 21.71 4.00 64.31
C ASP A 660 22.45 5.32 63.99
N VAL A 661 22.24 5.91 62.80
CA VAL A 661 23.00 7.08 62.30
C VAL A 661 22.09 8.28 62.06
N GLU A 662 22.26 9.35 62.85
CA GLU A 662 21.53 10.63 62.67
C GLU A 662 22.07 11.49 61.51
N THR A 663 23.38 11.39 61.22
CA THR A 663 24.07 12.16 60.16
C THR A 663 25.06 11.27 59.42
N LEU A 664 24.96 11.19 58.11
CA LEU A 664 25.84 10.34 57.29
C LEU A 664 27.29 10.84 57.30
N PRO A 665 28.29 9.94 57.14
CA PRO A 665 29.70 10.34 57.16
C PRO A 665 30.07 11.34 56.05
N THR A 666 30.89 12.33 56.42
CA THR A 666 31.47 13.32 55.48
C THR A 666 32.68 12.79 54.69
N ARG A 667 33.01 11.49 54.82
CA ARG A 667 34.17 10.85 54.17
C ARG A 667 33.75 9.57 53.46
N ASP A 668 34.06 9.48 52.17
CA ASP A 668 33.71 8.35 51.29
C ASP A 668 34.19 7.00 51.81
N SER A 669 35.36 6.96 52.46
CA SER A 669 35.91 5.75 53.10
C SER A 669 35.13 5.25 54.34
N ARG A 670 33.93 5.80 54.57
CA ARG A 670 32.96 5.39 55.60
C ARG A 670 31.51 5.37 55.12
N LEU A 671 31.28 5.73 53.86
CA LEU A 671 29.98 5.71 53.22
C LEU A 671 30.02 4.61 52.14
N GLU A 672 29.79 3.37 52.56
CA GLU A 672 29.70 2.25 51.63
C GLU A 672 28.31 2.26 51.00
N VAL A 673 28.19 2.70 49.75
CA VAL A 673 26.96 2.53 48.98
C VAL A 673 27.01 1.14 48.34
N ARG A 674 26.16 0.22 48.82
CA ARG A 674 26.06 -1.14 48.31
C ARG A 674 24.84 -1.24 47.38
N VAL A 675 25.11 -1.42 46.10
CA VAL A 675 24.08 -1.65 45.08
C VAL A 675 23.70 -3.13 45.08
N LEU A 676 22.40 -3.42 44.98
CA LEU A 676 21.84 -4.75 44.75
C LEU A 676 20.97 -4.70 43.48
N SER A 677 20.99 -5.76 42.67
CA SER A 677 19.97 -5.97 41.64
C SER A 677 18.66 -6.46 42.29
N ALA A 678 17.52 -6.18 41.67
CA ALA A 678 16.20 -6.55 42.21
C ALA A 678 16.05 -8.07 42.48
N ASN A 679 16.81 -8.90 41.76
CA ASN A 679 16.84 -10.35 41.91
C ASN A 679 17.70 -10.86 43.10
N GLN A 680 18.28 -9.96 43.91
CA GLN A 680 19.12 -10.29 45.07
C GLN A 680 18.53 -9.80 46.43
N GLN A 681 17.22 -9.48 46.47
CA GLN A 681 16.52 -8.99 47.67
C GLN A 681 15.98 -10.10 48.59
#